data_AF-A0A952CDY0-F1
#
_entry.id   AF-A0A952CDY0-F1
#
_cell.length_a   1.000
_cell.length_b   1.000
_cell.length_c   1.000
_cell.angle_alpha   90.00
_cell.angle_beta   90.00
_cell.angle_gamma   90.00
#
_symmetry.space_group_name_H-M   'P 1'
#
loop_
_entity.id
_entity.type
_entity.pdbx_description
1 polymer ?
#
loop_
_entity_poly.entity_id
_entity_poly.type
_entity_poly.pdbx_seq_one_letter_code
_entity_poly.pdbx_strand_id
1 'polypeptide(L)'
;MNTLACFARGASWRHAFYRAAMTAGFVLFSITAASAQVSLGSSGYQQNFNDAGGVAVTSSEGTRPLTWQNNSTYAGWFAVSGGSTAGNYAGSNGNTLPTGTTVGIFKSSTVDNEGALGVARTSGDTATSKLGVWLKNDTGGTITSLTISYTGEQWRQGTGDPANRLDFRYSLDATSLTSGTWVNVNALDFTGLHSGTSAALDGNSASNQSARSHTITGLSIAAEATFWLSWTDWKSDTRTGRTNASLAIDDLSVTATYTIAEKLRYAPPTLVDPTTVNVLATGTDTQTITLGDTEDAIIQFPSTVVQHPVVVSGGRRVVVIGGEINYDGSYSRALAFKRMPAGSIVFIEGMKIDTADASGADAINIDGKTRESPDVYIQNCRISGVHGTSSGHHGDAIQFTGAVGSEIYGRGNLYVGHSDFDTSYQSIICAKHVYHDMSYTFVNRVESCYFTYNTLSNDNRCAYIYWTSSGIDTTKCNYLDLIDVWMNEWSARGLTIKKDHLYPGEDYNNDQGTYVISSHSYVSGSVDKGIPPGGSCLIGSVSPGAGYVNTTGYKQVVGNYSYQGEVSYHSHSGGSYGNVAASDASEGSHLLYSSGSVGDWIKLHLVPVPKGSLTVTLRYLAGPDRGIAQLNLGGVLSTIDMYSSTSVWKTHTHATINFSAGHKYPVFTITGKNVASSGYTLSIDEVNFSN
;
A
#
# COMPACT_ATOMS: atom_id res chain seq x y z
N MET A 1 89.61 -19.90 24.36
CA MET A 1 89.60 -21.38 24.32
C MET A 1 88.13 -21.78 24.16
N ASN A 2 87.72 -22.16 22.94
CA ASN A 2 87.32 -23.54 22.57
C ASN A 2 86.04 -23.97 23.32
N THR A 3 84.94 -24.45 22.73
CA THR A 3 84.75 -25.13 21.44
C THR A 3 83.25 -25.35 21.19
N LEU A 4 82.95 -25.59 19.92
CA LEU A 4 81.68 -26.01 19.33
C LEU A 4 81.10 -27.35 19.84
N ALA A 5 79.79 -27.50 19.57
CA ALA A 5 79.08 -28.65 19.00
C ALA A 5 78.34 -29.67 19.90
N CYS A 6 77.00 -29.63 19.74
CA CYS A 6 76.15 -30.67 19.09
C CYS A 6 75.20 -31.58 19.90
N PHE A 7 74.00 -31.66 19.30
CA PHE A 7 72.98 -32.71 19.25
C PHE A 7 72.02 -32.98 20.43
N ALA A 8 70.80 -32.45 20.23
CA ALA A 8 69.49 -33.12 20.23
C ALA A 8 69.14 -34.17 21.29
N ARG A 9 68.06 -33.88 22.02
CA ARG A 9 66.90 -34.77 22.23
C ARG A 9 65.72 -33.93 22.73
N GLY A 10 64.55 -34.11 22.12
CA GLY A 10 63.35 -33.33 22.41
C GLY A 10 62.66 -33.72 23.72
N ALA A 11 61.93 -32.76 24.29
CA ALA A 11 60.67 -32.94 25.00
C ALA A 11 60.02 -31.57 25.21
N SER A 12 58.77 -31.46 24.78
CA SER A 12 57.94 -30.27 24.67
C SER A 12 57.37 -29.77 25.99
N TRP A 13 57.39 -28.45 26.21
CA TRP A 13 56.54 -27.75 27.17
C TRP A 13 55.70 -26.71 26.41
N ARG A 14 54.38 -26.94 26.31
CA ARG A 14 53.41 -26.02 25.70
C ARG A 14 52.71 -25.22 26.80
N HIS A 15 52.73 -23.90 26.67
CA HIS A 15 52.01 -22.96 27.53
C HIS A 15 50.49 -23.05 27.28
N ALA A 16 49.74 -23.03 28.39
CA ALA A 16 48.31 -23.22 28.47
C ALA A 16 47.52 -21.98 28.03
N PHE A 17 46.52 -22.19 27.18
CA PHE A 17 45.44 -21.25 26.91
C PHE A 17 44.32 -21.45 27.94
N TYR A 18 43.86 -20.36 28.55
CA TYR A 18 42.69 -20.32 29.43
C TYR A 18 41.42 -20.73 28.65
N ARG A 19 40.75 -21.79 29.11
CA ARG A 19 39.39 -22.16 28.72
C ARG A 19 38.42 -21.61 29.77
N ALA A 20 37.68 -20.55 29.44
CA ALA A 20 36.44 -20.23 30.14
C ALA A 20 35.30 -21.01 29.45
N ALA A 21 34.74 -21.99 30.16
CA ALA A 21 33.59 -22.75 29.71
C ALA A 21 32.34 -21.86 29.80
N MET A 22 31.78 -21.45 28.66
CA MET A 22 30.38 -21.02 28.59
C MET A 22 29.53 -22.25 28.32
N THR A 23 28.77 -22.65 29.33
CA THR A 23 27.71 -23.64 29.25
C THR A 23 26.68 -23.16 28.23
N ALA A 24 26.60 -23.81 27.07
CA ALA A 24 25.53 -23.57 26.10
C ALA A 24 24.21 -24.11 26.68
N GLY A 25 23.45 -23.26 27.35
CA GLY A 25 22.06 -23.54 27.67
C GLY A 25 21.28 -23.63 26.37
N PHE A 26 20.92 -24.84 25.94
CA PHE A 26 19.88 -25.05 24.96
C PHE A 26 18.56 -24.56 25.58
N VAL A 27 18.21 -23.29 25.33
CA VAL A 27 16.84 -22.84 25.47
C VAL A 27 16.08 -23.52 24.34
N LEU A 28 15.38 -24.61 24.65
CA LEU A 28 14.29 -25.09 23.81
C LEU A 28 13.27 -23.94 23.75
N PHE A 29 13.36 -23.12 22.70
CA PHE A 29 12.21 -22.37 22.25
C PHE A 29 11.19 -23.42 21.82
N SER A 30 10.19 -23.67 22.67
CA SER A 30 8.95 -24.24 22.22
C SER A 30 8.41 -23.27 21.16
N ILE A 31 8.63 -23.61 19.89
CA ILE A 31 7.89 -23.00 18.79
C ILE A 31 6.46 -23.49 19.02
N THR A 32 5.67 -22.72 19.77
CA THR A 32 4.22 -22.82 19.63
C THR A 32 3.96 -22.46 18.19
N ALA A 33 3.60 -23.46 17.37
CA ALA A 33 3.07 -23.21 16.04
C ALA A 33 1.94 -22.18 16.22
N ALA A 34 2.16 -20.96 15.73
CA ALA A 34 1.07 -20.01 15.58
C ALA A 34 0.02 -20.72 14.72
N SER A 35 -1.18 -20.91 15.27
CA SER A 35 -2.27 -21.52 14.52
C SER A 35 -2.56 -20.59 13.34
N ALA A 36 -2.34 -21.07 12.11
CA ALA A 36 -2.58 -20.29 10.91
C ALA A 36 -4.08 -19.98 10.74
N GLN A 37 -4.48 -18.74 10.94
CA GLN A 37 -5.72 -18.18 10.42
C GLN A 37 -5.71 -18.13 8.89
N VAL A 38 -6.88 -18.19 8.26
CA VAL A 38 -7.01 -17.97 6.82
C VAL A 38 -7.01 -16.47 6.53
N SER A 39 -6.20 -16.07 5.56
CA SER A 39 -6.12 -14.69 5.09
C SER A 39 -7.38 -14.31 4.31
N LEU A 40 -8.07 -13.25 4.73
CA LEU A 40 -9.08 -12.57 3.93
C LEU A 40 -8.45 -11.32 3.30
N GLY A 41 -7.94 -11.49 2.07
CA GLY A 41 -7.37 -10.42 1.26
C GLY A 41 -8.41 -9.70 0.40
N SER A 42 -7.93 -8.81 -0.48
CA SER A 42 -8.77 -8.02 -1.40
C SER A 42 -9.58 -8.87 -2.39
N SER A 43 -9.11 -10.08 -2.73
CA SER A 43 -9.83 -11.03 -3.59
C SER A 43 -10.92 -11.83 -2.87
N GLY A 44 -11.07 -11.66 -1.55
CA GLY A 44 -11.93 -12.51 -0.73
C GLY A 44 -11.30 -13.87 -0.39
N TYR A 45 -12.11 -14.74 0.21
CA TYR A 45 -11.77 -16.11 0.57
C TYR A 45 -12.83 -17.07 0.00
N GLN A 46 -12.39 -18.22 -0.53
CA GLN A 46 -13.26 -19.25 -1.04
C GLN A 46 -12.90 -20.63 -0.49
N GLN A 47 -13.91 -21.49 -0.32
CA GLN A 47 -13.74 -22.88 0.08
C GLN A 47 -14.88 -23.74 -0.50
N ASN A 48 -14.52 -24.79 -1.25
CA ASN A 48 -15.44 -25.70 -1.95
C ASN A 48 -15.41 -27.13 -1.39
N PHE A 49 -14.61 -27.40 -0.35
CA PHE A 49 -14.57 -28.68 0.39
C PHE A 49 -14.36 -30.00 -0.39
N ASN A 50 -14.12 -29.94 -1.70
CA ASN A 50 -13.96 -31.07 -2.61
C ASN A 50 -12.86 -32.07 -2.22
N ASP A 51 -11.79 -31.59 -1.58
CA ASP A 51 -10.75 -32.41 -0.97
C ASP A 51 -10.50 -32.01 0.48
N ALA A 52 -10.20 -32.98 1.35
CA ALA A 52 -9.90 -32.73 2.75
C ALA A 52 -8.39 -32.56 2.95
N GLY A 53 -7.79 -31.54 2.32
CA GLY A 53 -6.34 -31.29 2.42
C GLY A 53 -5.53 -32.34 1.68
N GLY A 54 -5.95 -32.70 0.46
CA GLY A 54 -5.27 -33.70 -0.38
C GLY A 54 -5.49 -35.17 0.02
N VAL A 55 -6.33 -35.44 1.02
CA VAL A 55 -6.78 -36.81 1.34
C VAL A 55 -8.05 -37.11 0.56
N ALA A 56 -8.01 -38.16 -0.27
CA ALA A 56 -9.19 -38.65 -0.98
C ALA A 56 -10.17 -39.28 0.02
N VAL A 57 -11.18 -38.51 0.42
CA VAL A 57 -12.30 -39.00 1.23
C VAL A 57 -13.31 -39.66 0.31
N THR A 58 -13.60 -40.94 0.54
CA THR A 58 -14.62 -41.68 -0.24
C THR A 58 -15.90 -41.82 0.58
N SER A 59 -17.06 -41.83 -0.08
CA SER A 59 -18.35 -41.92 0.62
C SER A 59 -18.63 -43.26 1.32
N SER A 60 -17.77 -44.27 1.14
CA SER A 60 -17.86 -45.60 1.76
C SER A 60 -17.17 -45.70 3.13
N GLU A 61 -16.46 -44.66 3.58
CA GLU A 61 -15.79 -44.65 4.88
C GLU A 61 -16.72 -44.32 6.06
N GLY A 62 -18.04 -44.28 5.86
CA GLY A 62 -19.04 -44.03 6.91
C GLY A 62 -19.01 -45.00 8.12
N THR A 63 -18.20 -46.05 8.06
CA THR A 63 -17.91 -47.00 9.16
C THR A 63 -16.53 -46.87 9.79
N ARG A 64 -15.62 -46.05 9.25
CA ARG A 64 -14.25 -45.87 9.77
C ARG A 64 -13.93 -44.36 9.88
N PRO A 65 -13.94 -43.78 11.10
CA PRO A 65 -13.66 -42.37 11.27
C PRO A 65 -12.21 -42.04 10.88
N LEU A 66 -12.04 -40.99 10.07
CA LEU A 66 -10.78 -40.35 9.77
C LEU A 66 -10.44 -39.33 10.88
N THR A 67 -9.16 -38.97 11.01
CA THR A 67 -8.73 -37.99 12.03
C THR A 67 -9.06 -36.58 11.56
N TRP A 68 -9.88 -35.88 12.33
CA TRP A 68 -10.05 -34.44 12.15
C TRP A 68 -8.96 -33.71 12.93
N GLN A 69 -8.29 -32.79 12.26
CA GLN A 69 -7.32 -31.91 12.89
C GLN A 69 -7.70 -30.48 12.55
N ASN A 70 -8.14 -29.73 13.56
CA ASN A 70 -8.41 -28.31 13.45
C ASN A 70 -7.22 -27.62 12.78
N ASN A 71 -7.52 -26.76 11.81
CA ASN A 71 -6.56 -25.98 11.05
C ASN A 71 -5.55 -26.80 10.21
N SER A 72 -5.88 -28.06 9.91
CA SER A 72 -5.02 -28.94 9.11
C SER A 72 -5.84 -29.75 8.12
N THR A 73 -6.99 -30.30 8.53
CA THR A 73 -7.93 -30.96 7.59
C THR A 73 -8.39 -29.96 6.51
N TYR A 74 -8.74 -28.74 6.94
CA TYR A 74 -8.82 -27.58 6.07
C TYR A 74 -8.16 -26.41 6.78
N ALA A 75 -7.31 -25.66 6.07
CA ALA A 75 -6.65 -24.48 6.63
C ALA A 75 -7.69 -23.48 7.14
N GLY A 76 -7.51 -22.98 8.37
CA GLY A 76 -8.42 -22.06 9.06
C GLY A 76 -9.74 -22.66 9.56
N TRP A 77 -10.04 -23.93 9.26
CA TRP A 77 -11.30 -24.55 9.67
C TRP A 77 -11.18 -25.34 10.97
N PHE A 78 -12.24 -25.25 11.75
CA PHE A 78 -12.37 -25.90 13.04
C PHE A 78 -13.72 -26.58 13.12
N ALA A 79 -13.78 -27.63 13.93
CA ALA A 79 -15.02 -28.30 14.21
C ALA A 79 -15.15 -28.71 15.68
N VAL A 80 -16.40 -28.67 16.14
CA VAL A 80 -16.86 -29.18 17.43
C VAL A 80 -17.89 -30.25 17.12
N SER A 81 -17.68 -31.46 17.65
CA SER A 81 -18.66 -32.55 17.61
C SER A 81 -19.06 -32.90 19.04
N GLY A 82 -20.37 -32.96 19.29
CA GLY A 82 -20.88 -33.32 20.62
C GLY A 82 -20.40 -32.38 21.75
N GLY A 83 -20.23 -31.09 21.46
CA GLY A 83 -19.81 -30.08 22.45
C GLY A 83 -18.31 -30.05 22.78
N SER A 84 -17.49 -30.91 22.17
CA SER A 84 -16.03 -30.90 22.29
C SER A 84 -15.37 -30.71 20.93
N THR A 85 -14.10 -30.29 20.91
CA THR A 85 -13.30 -30.27 19.68
C THR A 85 -13.39 -31.63 18.97
N ALA A 86 -13.72 -31.63 17.68
CA ALA A 86 -13.80 -32.85 16.91
C ALA A 86 -12.42 -33.50 16.81
N GLY A 87 -12.30 -34.76 17.20
CA GLY A 87 -11.09 -35.57 16.94
C GLY A 87 -11.17 -36.33 15.61
N ASN A 88 -12.36 -36.40 15.02
CA ASN A 88 -12.68 -37.30 13.92
C ASN A 88 -13.69 -36.69 12.95
N TYR A 89 -13.65 -37.14 11.69
CA TYR A 89 -14.69 -36.91 10.69
C TYR A 89 -14.95 -38.19 9.88
N ALA A 90 -16.01 -38.22 9.08
CA ALA A 90 -16.30 -39.34 8.19
C ALA A 90 -16.71 -38.88 6.80
N GLY A 91 -16.30 -39.64 5.78
CA GLY A 91 -16.90 -39.58 4.44
C GLY A 91 -18.28 -40.24 4.44
N SER A 92 -19.29 -39.62 3.82
CA SER A 92 -20.64 -40.21 3.77
C SER A 92 -21.42 -39.76 2.54
N ASN A 93 -22.31 -40.62 2.03
CA ASN A 93 -23.36 -40.24 1.07
C ASN A 93 -24.74 -40.14 1.74
N GLY A 94 -24.79 -40.06 3.07
CA GLY A 94 -26.03 -40.00 3.85
C GLY A 94 -26.71 -41.36 4.11
N ASN A 95 -26.25 -42.46 3.49
CA ASN A 95 -26.83 -43.79 3.67
C ASN A 95 -26.41 -44.46 4.98
N THR A 96 -25.11 -44.44 5.27
CA THR A 96 -24.54 -44.98 6.51
C THR A 96 -23.93 -43.85 7.31
N LEU A 97 -24.39 -43.68 8.56
CA LEU A 97 -23.84 -42.70 9.50
C LEU A 97 -23.02 -43.40 10.58
N PRO A 98 -21.90 -42.82 11.02
CA PRO A 98 -21.18 -43.29 12.20
C PRO A 98 -22.06 -43.23 13.45
N THR A 99 -21.82 -44.12 14.41
CA THR A 99 -22.48 -44.07 15.72
C THR A 99 -22.10 -42.78 16.46
N GLY A 100 -23.07 -42.02 16.96
CA GLY A 100 -22.88 -40.70 17.59
C GLY A 100 -23.04 -39.52 16.62
N THR A 101 -22.64 -38.33 17.05
CA THR A 101 -22.50 -37.15 16.18
C THR A 101 -21.08 -37.02 15.66
N THR A 102 -20.92 -36.83 14.35
CA THR A 102 -19.62 -36.59 13.74
C THR A 102 -19.67 -35.41 12.77
N VAL A 103 -18.51 -34.82 12.53
CA VAL A 103 -18.27 -33.99 11.33
C VAL A 103 -18.30 -34.91 10.11
N GLY A 104 -18.95 -34.47 9.04
CA GLY A 104 -19.09 -35.21 7.79
C GLY A 104 -18.50 -34.44 6.63
N ILE A 105 -17.83 -35.15 5.73
CA ILE A 105 -17.54 -34.67 4.38
C ILE A 105 -18.43 -35.50 3.45
N PHE A 106 -19.41 -34.85 2.85
CA PHE A 106 -20.47 -35.53 2.12
C PHE A 106 -20.20 -35.56 0.63
N LYS A 107 -20.42 -36.72 0.02
CA LYS A 107 -20.20 -36.95 -1.41
C LYS A 107 -21.24 -37.88 -1.98
N SER A 108 -21.67 -37.66 -3.22
CA SER A 108 -22.71 -38.47 -3.88
C SER A 108 -22.27 -39.93 -4.06
N SER A 109 -20.98 -40.15 -4.32
CA SER A 109 -20.41 -41.47 -4.59
C SER A 109 -18.93 -41.55 -4.19
N THR A 110 -18.36 -42.76 -4.22
CA THR A 110 -16.96 -43.01 -3.84
C THR A 110 -15.94 -42.45 -4.83
N VAL A 111 -16.39 -42.08 -6.04
CA VAL A 111 -15.56 -41.51 -7.11
C VAL A 111 -15.88 -40.05 -7.38
N ASP A 112 -16.81 -39.46 -6.63
CA ASP A 112 -17.16 -38.06 -6.78
C ASP A 112 -16.06 -37.17 -6.18
N ASN A 113 -15.64 -36.17 -6.95
CA ASN A 113 -14.70 -35.17 -6.50
C ASN A 113 -15.39 -33.99 -5.83
N GLU A 114 -16.70 -33.83 -6.01
CA GLU A 114 -17.48 -32.80 -5.32
C GLU A 114 -17.82 -33.25 -3.91
N GLY A 115 -17.68 -32.36 -2.92
CA GLY A 115 -18.18 -32.67 -1.60
C GLY A 115 -18.30 -31.50 -0.65
N ALA A 116 -19.28 -31.61 0.25
CA ALA A 116 -19.66 -30.56 1.17
C ALA A 116 -19.26 -30.87 2.63
N LEU A 117 -18.93 -29.85 3.41
CA LEU A 117 -18.60 -29.99 4.83
C LEU A 117 -19.86 -29.82 5.68
N GLY A 118 -20.16 -30.80 6.53
CA GLY A 118 -21.39 -30.80 7.30
C GLY A 118 -21.31 -31.56 8.60
N VAL A 119 -22.49 -31.81 9.17
CA VAL A 119 -22.64 -32.61 10.38
C VAL A 119 -23.54 -33.80 10.09
N ALA A 120 -23.07 -34.98 10.47
CA ALA A 120 -23.82 -36.23 10.46
C ALA A 120 -24.22 -36.58 11.89
N ARG A 121 -25.51 -36.86 12.12
CA ARG A 121 -26.05 -37.15 13.46
C ARG A 121 -26.86 -38.45 13.48
N THR A 122 -26.62 -39.26 14.51
CA THR A 122 -27.51 -40.36 14.90
C THR A 122 -28.53 -39.90 15.96
N SER A 123 -29.60 -40.67 16.15
CA SER A 123 -30.66 -40.36 17.12
C SER A 123 -30.14 -40.36 18.56
N GLY A 124 -30.52 -39.36 19.37
CA GLY A 124 -30.31 -39.35 20.82
C GLY A 124 -29.15 -38.49 21.34
N ASP A 125 -28.36 -37.85 20.47
CA ASP A 125 -27.33 -36.88 20.89
C ASP A 125 -27.95 -35.50 21.16
N THR A 126 -27.57 -34.88 22.28
CA THR A 126 -28.09 -33.58 22.74
C THR A 126 -27.05 -32.46 22.72
N ALA A 127 -25.78 -32.76 22.49
CA ALA A 127 -24.73 -31.74 22.49
C ALA A 127 -24.62 -31.07 21.10
N THR A 128 -24.35 -29.76 21.04
CA THR A 128 -24.29 -28.98 19.79
C THR A 128 -23.00 -29.25 19.02
N SER A 129 -23.08 -29.29 17.69
CA SER A 129 -21.91 -29.32 16.82
C SER A 129 -21.76 -28.01 16.07
N LYS A 130 -20.52 -27.63 15.78
CA LYS A 130 -20.20 -26.40 15.08
C LYS A 130 -19.13 -26.67 14.05
N LEU A 131 -19.28 -26.04 12.90
CA LEU A 131 -18.24 -25.84 11.91
C LEU A 131 -17.88 -24.35 11.94
N GLY A 132 -16.65 -24.00 11.64
CA GLY A 132 -16.34 -22.59 11.42
C GLY A 132 -14.94 -22.35 10.93
N VAL A 133 -14.77 -21.15 10.39
CA VAL A 133 -13.52 -20.67 9.81
C VAL A 133 -13.02 -19.46 10.60
N TRP A 134 -11.73 -19.46 10.89
CA TRP A 134 -11.02 -18.36 11.53
C TRP A 134 -10.28 -17.54 10.48
N LEU A 135 -10.72 -16.29 10.32
CA LEU A 135 -10.25 -15.38 9.27
C LEU A 135 -9.45 -14.24 9.87
N LYS A 136 -8.48 -13.74 9.09
CA LYS A 136 -7.72 -12.53 9.36
C LYS A 136 -8.01 -11.48 8.31
N ASN A 137 -8.28 -10.26 8.74
CA ASN A 137 -8.37 -9.14 7.83
C ASN A 137 -6.97 -8.76 7.29
N ASP A 138 -6.65 -9.24 6.10
CA ASP A 138 -5.42 -8.89 5.36
C ASP A 138 -5.72 -7.97 4.17
N THR A 139 -6.85 -7.24 4.21
CA THR A 139 -7.25 -6.31 3.14
C THR A 139 -6.40 -5.03 3.09
N GLY A 140 -5.60 -4.77 4.14
CA GLY A 140 -4.84 -3.52 4.32
C GLY A 140 -5.66 -2.36 4.87
N GLY A 141 -6.97 -2.53 5.04
CA GLY A 141 -7.88 -1.52 5.57
C GLY A 141 -8.82 -2.07 6.65
N THR A 142 -9.63 -1.21 7.25
CA THR A 142 -10.70 -1.65 8.18
C THR A 142 -11.87 -2.19 7.37
N ILE A 143 -12.28 -3.44 7.63
CA ILE A 143 -13.47 -4.02 6.99
C ILE A 143 -14.73 -3.42 7.62
N THR A 144 -15.59 -2.88 6.76
CA THR A 144 -16.87 -2.22 7.11
C THR A 144 -18.08 -3.09 6.79
N SER A 145 -17.95 -4.03 5.85
CA SER A 145 -18.95 -5.06 5.57
C SER A 145 -18.34 -6.34 5.01
N LEU A 146 -19.04 -7.46 5.23
CA LEU A 146 -18.70 -8.77 4.67
C LEU A 146 -19.90 -9.31 3.89
N THR A 147 -19.70 -9.67 2.61
CA THR A 147 -20.66 -10.45 1.85
C THR A 147 -20.27 -11.91 1.93
N ILE A 148 -21.18 -12.73 2.45
CA ILE A 148 -21.02 -14.17 2.61
C ILE A 148 -22.00 -14.87 1.68
N SER A 149 -21.54 -15.86 0.93
CA SER A 149 -22.40 -16.77 0.19
C SER A 149 -21.93 -18.21 0.29
N TYR A 150 -22.85 -19.17 0.24
CA TYR A 150 -22.54 -20.60 0.21
C TYR A 150 -23.77 -21.39 -0.28
N THR A 151 -23.57 -22.64 -0.70
CA THR A 151 -24.63 -23.60 -1.02
C THR A 151 -24.94 -24.43 0.23
N GLY A 152 -26.17 -24.35 0.74
CA GLY A 152 -26.62 -25.24 1.80
C GLY A 152 -27.17 -26.54 1.21
N GLU A 153 -26.72 -27.68 1.71
CA GLU A 153 -27.06 -28.99 1.15
C GLU A 153 -27.62 -29.95 2.20
N GLN A 154 -28.60 -30.75 1.79
CA GLN A 154 -29.16 -31.81 2.62
C GLN A 154 -28.81 -33.20 2.07
N TRP A 155 -28.09 -33.95 2.88
CA TRP A 155 -27.59 -35.29 2.55
C TRP A 155 -28.38 -36.42 3.19
N ARG A 156 -29.29 -36.09 4.11
CA ARG A 156 -30.18 -37.07 4.74
C ARG A 156 -31.45 -36.43 5.26
N GLN A 157 -32.57 -37.13 5.13
CA GLN A 157 -33.85 -36.73 5.73
C GLN A 157 -33.89 -37.03 7.23
N GLY A 158 -34.43 -36.08 8.00
CA GLY A 158 -34.73 -36.22 9.42
C GLY A 158 -36.23 -36.41 9.67
N THR A 159 -36.58 -37.03 10.81
CA THR A 159 -37.96 -37.47 11.14
C THR A 159 -38.72 -36.46 12.03
N GLY A 160 -38.29 -35.20 12.13
CA GLY A 160 -38.86 -34.27 13.11
C GLY A 160 -38.84 -32.79 12.72
N ASP A 161 -39.95 -32.13 13.04
CA ASP A 161 -40.19 -30.68 13.09
C ASP A 161 -39.91 -30.15 14.52
N PRO A 162 -39.22 -29.00 14.72
CA PRO A 162 -38.62 -28.10 13.72
C PRO A 162 -37.56 -28.72 12.84
N ALA A 163 -37.61 -28.36 11.56
CA ALA A 163 -36.62 -28.75 10.56
C ALA A 163 -35.21 -28.48 11.09
N ASN A 164 -34.31 -29.45 10.91
CA ASN A 164 -32.90 -29.30 11.26
C ASN A 164 -32.32 -28.11 10.50
N ARG A 165 -31.40 -27.36 11.16
CA ARG A 165 -30.88 -26.11 10.61
C ARG A 165 -29.42 -25.92 10.97
N LEU A 166 -28.64 -25.38 10.05
CA LEU A 166 -27.35 -24.78 10.32
C LEU A 166 -27.55 -23.28 10.57
N ASP A 167 -27.36 -22.86 11.81
CA ASP A 167 -27.41 -21.46 12.24
C ASP A 167 -26.09 -20.77 11.91
N PHE A 168 -26.14 -19.73 11.07
CA PHE A 168 -24.96 -18.93 10.77
C PHE A 168 -24.74 -17.85 11.82
N ARG A 169 -23.50 -17.75 12.31
CA ARG A 169 -23.07 -16.76 13.28
C ARG A 169 -21.67 -16.24 12.97
N TYR A 170 -21.36 -15.04 13.45
CA TYR A 170 -20.01 -14.52 13.46
C TYR A 170 -19.60 -14.05 14.85
N SER A 171 -18.29 -13.94 15.10
CA SER A 171 -17.74 -13.38 16.33
C SER A 171 -16.46 -12.60 16.05
N LEU A 172 -16.30 -11.45 16.71
CA LEU A 172 -15.13 -10.57 16.59
C LEU A 172 -14.15 -10.72 17.77
N ASP A 173 -14.52 -11.51 18.79
CA ASP A 173 -13.75 -11.70 20.04
C ASP A 173 -13.52 -13.18 20.38
N ALA A 174 -14.09 -14.13 19.62
CA ALA A 174 -13.90 -15.54 19.83
C ALA A 174 -12.44 -15.98 19.59
N THR A 175 -11.96 -16.83 20.48
CA THR A 175 -10.65 -17.52 20.38
C THR A 175 -10.80 -18.99 20.00
N SER A 176 -12.04 -19.50 19.96
CA SER A 176 -12.43 -20.86 19.60
C SER A 176 -13.91 -20.90 19.25
N LEU A 177 -14.40 -21.99 18.62
CA LEU A 177 -15.83 -22.21 18.39
C LEU A 177 -16.68 -22.30 19.67
N THR A 178 -16.05 -22.43 20.84
CA THR A 178 -16.71 -22.57 22.15
C THR A 178 -16.56 -21.34 23.06
N SER A 179 -15.90 -20.27 22.61
CA SER A 179 -15.67 -19.04 23.38
C SER A 179 -16.19 -17.80 22.63
N GLY A 180 -16.11 -16.63 23.27
CA GLY A 180 -16.48 -15.34 22.67
C GLY A 180 -17.97 -15.06 22.60
N THR A 181 -18.30 -13.91 22.02
CA THR A 181 -19.65 -13.41 21.79
C THR A 181 -20.04 -13.66 20.34
N TRP A 182 -21.12 -14.43 20.13
CA TRP A 182 -21.58 -14.82 18.80
C TRP A 182 -22.83 -14.05 18.39
N VAL A 183 -22.76 -13.35 17.25
CA VAL A 183 -23.86 -12.62 16.64
C VAL A 183 -24.54 -13.49 15.59
N ASN A 184 -25.86 -13.63 15.68
CA ASN A 184 -26.65 -14.47 14.79
C ASN A 184 -27.10 -13.72 13.54
N VAL A 185 -27.04 -14.35 12.36
CA VAL A 185 -27.46 -13.74 11.08
C VAL A 185 -28.42 -14.67 10.34
N ASN A 186 -29.71 -14.57 10.68
CA ASN A 186 -30.75 -15.48 10.19
C ASN A 186 -30.84 -15.58 8.65
N ALA A 187 -30.47 -14.53 7.93
CA ALA A 187 -30.49 -14.52 6.45
C ALA A 187 -29.52 -15.54 5.84
N LEU A 188 -28.51 -15.98 6.61
CA LEU A 188 -27.53 -16.98 6.23
C LEU A 188 -27.81 -18.35 6.86
N ASP A 189 -28.94 -18.57 7.53
CA ASP A 189 -29.27 -19.90 8.05
C ASP A 189 -29.69 -20.86 6.92
N PHE A 190 -29.26 -22.12 6.99
CA PHE A 190 -29.74 -23.18 6.09
C PHE A 190 -30.64 -24.17 6.83
N THR A 191 -31.92 -24.18 6.47
CA THR A 191 -32.90 -25.14 6.99
C THR A 191 -33.06 -26.29 6.00
N GLY A 192 -33.07 -27.53 6.51
CA GLY A 192 -33.27 -28.72 5.69
C GLY A 192 -34.56 -28.62 4.86
N LEU A 193 -34.45 -28.98 3.58
CA LEU A 193 -35.52 -28.82 2.59
C LEU A 193 -36.56 -29.94 2.66
N HIS A 194 -36.15 -31.10 3.15
CA HIS A 194 -36.96 -32.31 3.21
C HIS A 194 -37.07 -32.84 4.64
N SER A 195 -38.27 -33.34 4.99
CA SER A 195 -38.54 -34.03 6.24
C SER A 195 -39.34 -35.31 5.97
N GLY A 196 -39.15 -36.34 6.80
CA GLY A 196 -39.83 -37.62 6.60
C GLY A 196 -39.07 -38.81 7.18
N THR A 197 -39.36 -40.00 6.68
CA THR A 197 -38.62 -41.21 7.06
C THR A 197 -37.13 -41.05 6.74
N SER A 198 -36.28 -41.48 7.66
CA SER A 198 -34.83 -41.54 7.49
C SER A 198 -34.42 -42.17 6.15
N ALA A 199 -33.87 -41.36 5.25
CA ALA A 199 -33.34 -41.80 3.97
C ALA A 199 -32.17 -40.89 3.53
N ALA A 200 -31.22 -41.48 2.81
CA ALA A 200 -30.15 -40.74 2.16
C ALA A 200 -30.72 -39.80 1.09
N LEU A 201 -30.09 -38.65 0.94
CA LEU A 201 -30.31 -37.71 -0.17
C LEU A 201 -28.96 -37.41 -0.81
N ASP A 202 -28.97 -37.17 -2.11
CA ASP A 202 -27.81 -36.64 -2.82
C ASP A 202 -27.84 -35.11 -2.71
N GLY A 203 -26.93 -34.52 -1.94
CA GLY A 203 -26.90 -33.07 -1.70
C GLY A 203 -26.66 -32.25 -2.97
N ASN A 204 -25.91 -32.83 -3.93
CA ASN A 204 -25.59 -32.23 -5.22
C ASN A 204 -26.83 -32.11 -6.15
N SER A 205 -27.91 -32.82 -5.82
CA SER A 205 -29.15 -32.71 -6.58
C SER A 205 -29.84 -31.37 -6.28
N ALA A 206 -30.23 -30.64 -7.33
CA ALA A 206 -30.85 -29.32 -7.22
C ALA A 206 -32.07 -29.23 -6.26
N SER A 207 -32.80 -30.32 -6.03
CA SER A 207 -33.92 -30.38 -5.08
C SER A 207 -33.48 -30.39 -3.61
N ASN A 208 -32.21 -30.68 -3.34
CA ASN A 208 -31.66 -30.94 -2.02
C ASN A 208 -30.65 -29.85 -1.58
N GLN A 209 -30.46 -28.83 -2.42
CA GLN A 209 -29.59 -27.70 -2.15
C GLN A 209 -30.29 -26.35 -2.29
N SER A 210 -29.79 -25.33 -1.59
CA SER A 210 -30.28 -23.95 -1.67
C SER A 210 -29.15 -22.96 -1.41
N ALA A 211 -28.95 -22.03 -2.35
CA ALA A 211 -27.96 -20.97 -2.22
C ALA A 211 -28.36 -19.97 -1.11
N ARG A 212 -27.36 -19.56 -0.31
CA ARG A 212 -27.46 -18.53 0.72
C ARG A 212 -26.52 -17.39 0.39
N SER A 213 -26.97 -16.15 0.55
CA SER A 213 -26.13 -14.97 0.40
C SER A 213 -26.65 -13.80 1.22
N HIS A 214 -25.74 -13.09 1.90
CA HIS A 214 -26.08 -11.90 2.66
C HIS A 214 -24.86 -10.99 2.89
N THR A 215 -25.09 -9.69 2.98
CA THR A 215 -24.07 -8.70 3.35
C THR A 215 -24.27 -8.21 4.78
N ILE A 216 -23.32 -8.52 5.65
CA ILE A 216 -23.26 -8.03 7.03
C ILE A 216 -22.60 -6.64 7.00
N THR A 217 -23.32 -5.60 7.43
CA THR A 217 -22.84 -4.21 7.44
C THR A 217 -22.58 -3.71 8.86
N GLY A 218 -21.97 -2.52 9.00
CA GLY A 218 -21.71 -1.90 10.30
C GLY A 218 -20.57 -2.56 11.07
N LEU A 219 -19.67 -3.27 10.37
CA LEU A 219 -18.50 -3.88 10.96
C LEU A 219 -17.37 -2.85 11.13
N SER A 220 -16.43 -3.15 12.03
CA SER A 220 -15.21 -2.37 12.23
C SER A 220 -14.06 -3.32 12.59
N ILE A 221 -13.69 -4.17 11.63
CA ILE A 221 -12.62 -5.15 11.83
C ILE A 221 -11.33 -4.49 11.33
N ALA A 222 -10.46 -4.07 12.24
CA ALA A 222 -9.20 -3.42 11.90
C ALA A 222 -8.31 -4.31 11.02
N ALA A 223 -7.42 -3.72 10.23
CA ALA A 223 -6.39 -4.47 9.51
C ALA A 223 -5.63 -5.36 10.51
N GLU A 224 -5.25 -6.56 10.07
CA GLU A 224 -4.59 -7.61 10.86
C GLU A 224 -5.46 -8.26 11.96
N ALA A 225 -6.64 -7.71 12.28
CA ALA A 225 -7.54 -8.31 13.26
C ALA A 225 -8.13 -9.62 12.75
N THR A 226 -8.53 -10.48 13.68
CA THR A 226 -9.14 -11.78 13.36
C THR A 226 -10.60 -11.86 13.80
N PHE A 227 -11.35 -12.72 13.14
CA PHE A 227 -12.75 -12.95 13.42
C PHE A 227 -13.17 -14.34 12.95
N TRP A 228 -14.33 -14.79 13.41
CA TRP A 228 -14.85 -16.13 13.12
C TRP A 228 -16.18 -16.06 12.39
N LEU A 229 -16.37 -17.00 11.46
CA LEU A 229 -17.68 -17.39 10.95
C LEU A 229 -17.97 -18.82 11.43
N SER A 230 -19.21 -19.12 11.78
CA SER A 230 -19.60 -20.45 12.26
C SER A 230 -21.00 -20.86 11.80
N TRP A 231 -21.12 -22.14 11.47
CA TRP A 231 -22.38 -22.84 11.25
C TRP A 231 -22.59 -23.77 12.43
N THR A 232 -23.56 -23.42 13.28
CA THR A 232 -23.93 -24.23 14.44
C THR A 232 -25.11 -25.09 14.05
N ASP A 233 -24.98 -26.41 14.19
CA ASP A 233 -26.14 -27.28 14.04
C ASP A 233 -27.13 -27.01 15.18
N TRP A 234 -28.25 -26.39 14.81
CA TRP A 234 -29.32 -26.02 15.70
C TRP A 234 -30.23 -27.22 15.93
N LYS A 235 -30.25 -27.65 17.20
CA LYS A 235 -31.24 -28.58 17.70
C LYS A 235 -32.49 -27.82 18.12
N SER A 236 -33.64 -28.34 17.70
CA SER A 236 -34.93 -28.02 18.31
C SER A 236 -35.49 -29.18 19.14
N ASP A 237 -34.93 -30.40 19.00
CA ASP A 237 -35.63 -31.61 19.42
C ASP A 237 -34.89 -32.41 20.51
N THR A 238 -35.48 -32.44 21.70
CA THR A 238 -35.03 -33.26 22.85
C THR A 238 -35.76 -34.60 22.93
N ARG A 239 -36.58 -34.97 21.94
CA ARG A 239 -37.43 -36.18 21.96
C ARG A 239 -36.65 -37.41 21.49
N THR A 240 -36.70 -38.49 22.28
CA THR A 240 -36.09 -39.80 21.98
C THR A 240 -36.77 -40.48 20.78
N GLY A 241 -35.98 -41.13 19.91
CA GLY A 241 -36.51 -41.94 18.79
C GLY A 241 -36.65 -41.21 17.45
N ARG A 242 -36.18 -39.96 17.35
CA ARG A 242 -36.11 -39.21 16.09
C ARG A 242 -34.69 -39.20 15.53
N THR A 243 -34.58 -39.24 14.21
CA THR A 243 -33.32 -39.12 13.48
C THR A 243 -33.16 -37.72 12.92
N ASN A 244 -31.95 -37.18 13.00
CA ASN A 244 -31.63 -35.87 12.46
C ASN A 244 -31.27 -35.96 10.97
N ALA A 245 -31.53 -34.87 10.25
CA ALA A 245 -31.00 -34.64 8.92
C ALA A 245 -29.49 -34.45 8.98
N SER A 246 -28.83 -34.80 7.88
CA SER A 246 -27.43 -34.44 7.64
C SER A 246 -27.43 -33.20 6.76
N LEU A 247 -26.88 -32.10 7.28
CA LEU A 247 -26.80 -30.82 6.59
C LEU A 247 -25.34 -30.43 6.42
N ALA A 248 -25.04 -29.84 5.27
CA ALA A 248 -23.70 -29.42 4.89
C ALA A 248 -23.72 -28.04 4.23
N ILE A 249 -22.52 -27.46 4.12
CA ILE A 249 -22.24 -26.26 3.36
C ILE A 249 -21.23 -26.56 2.28
N ASP A 250 -21.39 -25.89 1.15
CA ASP A 250 -20.47 -25.94 0.03
C ASP A 250 -20.26 -24.56 -0.61
N ASP A 251 -19.25 -24.42 -1.45
CA ASP A 251 -18.95 -23.22 -2.25
C ASP A 251 -18.98 -21.92 -1.43
N LEU A 252 -18.36 -21.93 -0.24
CA LEU A 252 -18.26 -20.75 0.59
C LEU A 252 -17.46 -19.67 -0.15
N SER A 253 -18.02 -18.47 -0.22
CA SER A 253 -17.33 -17.25 -0.62
C SER A 253 -17.53 -16.16 0.42
N VAL A 254 -16.44 -15.50 0.78
CA VAL A 254 -16.39 -14.39 1.72
C VAL A 254 -15.68 -13.24 1.03
N THR A 255 -16.36 -12.12 0.84
CA THR A 255 -15.78 -10.90 0.26
C THR A 255 -15.95 -9.75 1.22
N ALA A 256 -14.95 -8.88 1.31
CA ALA A 256 -14.94 -7.74 2.21
C ALA A 256 -15.08 -6.41 1.46
N THR A 257 -15.85 -5.49 2.04
CA THR A 257 -15.72 -4.06 1.75
C THR A 257 -14.90 -3.44 2.87
N TYR A 258 -13.88 -2.68 2.51
CA TYR A 258 -12.94 -2.12 3.47
C TYR A 258 -12.50 -0.71 3.06
N THR A 259 -12.05 0.05 4.05
CA THR A 259 -11.46 1.37 3.86
C THR A 259 -10.00 1.32 4.26
N ILE A 260 -9.10 1.60 3.33
CA ILE A 260 -7.68 1.76 3.63
C ILE A 260 -7.49 3.14 4.26
N ALA A 261 -6.84 3.20 5.42
CA ALA A 261 -6.30 4.45 5.91
C ALA A 261 -5.04 4.74 5.10
N GLU A 262 -5.10 5.68 4.15
CA GLU A 262 -3.93 6.02 3.36
C GLU A 262 -2.82 6.52 4.27
N LYS A 263 -1.66 5.87 4.18
CA LYS A 263 -0.48 6.32 4.90
C LYS A 263 0.03 7.57 4.19
N LEU A 264 -0.01 8.70 4.90
CA LEU A 264 0.53 9.97 4.43
C LEU A 264 1.95 9.80 3.90
N ARG A 265 2.22 10.43 2.76
CA ARG A 265 3.54 10.43 2.13
C ARG A 265 4.56 11.12 3.02
N TYR A 266 4.17 12.24 3.60
CA TYR A 266 4.89 12.95 4.65
C TYR A 266 4.16 12.77 5.97
N ALA A 267 4.88 12.36 7.01
CA ALA A 267 4.30 12.33 8.34
C ALA A 267 4.09 13.78 8.83
N PRO A 268 2.96 14.10 9.48
CA PRO A 268 2.76 15.39 10.12
C PRO A 268 3.84 15.62 11.19
N PRO A 269 4.26 16.88 11.41
CA PRO A 269 5.21 17.18 12.47
C PRO A 269 4.64 16.80 13.83
N THR A 270 5.48 16.31 14.74
CA THR A 270 5.06 16.07 16.13
C THR A 270 4.65 17.39 16.78
N LEU A 271 3.42 17.48 17.28
CA LEU A 271 2.93 18.67 17.98
C LEU A 271 3.12 18.53 19.49
N VAL A 272 3.34 19.65 20.17
CA VAL A 272 3.40 19.73 21.64
C VAL A 272 2.30 20.69 22.10
N ASP A 273 1.32 20.16 22.83
CA ASP A 273 0.15 20.89 23.36
C ASP A 273 -0.50 21.85 22.33
N PRO A 274 -0.97 21.34 21.18
CA PRO A 274 -1.41 22.20 20.09
C PRO A 274 -2.72 22.93 20.39
N THR A 275 -2.81 24.17 19.95
CA THR A 275 -4.08 24.90 19.87
C THR A 275 -4.86 24.43 18.63
N THR A 276 -6.08 23.94 18.82
CA THR A 276 -6.98 23.66 17.68
C THR A 276 -7.82 24.89 17.36
N VAL A 277 -7.73 25.38 16.12
CA VAL A 277 -8.52 26.50 15.61
C VAL A 277 -9.42 26.01 14.50
N ASN A 278 -10.74 26.17 14.67
CA ASN A 278 -11.71 25.84 13.63
C ASN A 278 -11.89 27.03 12.69
N VAL A 279 -11.77 26.79 11.38
CA VAL A 279 -12.06 27.79 10.34
C VAL A 279 -13.57 27.97 10.23
N LEU A 280 -14.00 29.22 10.06
CA LEU A 280 -15.40 29.55 9.89
C LEU A 280 -15.80 29.28 8.43
N ALA A 281 -16.97 28.66 8.22
CA ALA A 281 -17.48 28.40 6.89
C ALA A 281 -18.00 29.68 6.19
N THR A 282 -18.49 30.64 6.99
CA THR A 282 -19.17 31.84 6.52
C THR A 282 -18.44 33.09 6.98
N GLY A 283 -18.30 34.05 6.07
CA GLY A 283 -17.69 35.36 6.29
C GLY A 283 -17.47 36.03 4.94
N THR A 284 -17.48 37.36 4.91
CA THR A 284 -17.14 38.13 3.70
C THR A 284 -15.72 38.71 3.76
N ASP A 285 -15.15 38.75 4.96
CA ASP A 285 -13.80 39.27 5.21
C ASP A 285 -12.82 38.14 5.46
N THR A 286 -11.54 38.42 5.24
CA THR A 286 -10.43 37.50 5.55
C THR A 286 -10.43 37.06 7.01
N GLN A 287 -10.50 35.76 7.26
CA GLN A 287 -10.31 35.21 8.60
C GLN A 287 -8.82 35.17 8.94
N THR A 288 -8.38 35.99 9.89
CA THR A 288 -6.99 36.00 10.38
C THR A 288 -6.86 35.25 11.70
N ILE A 289 -6.05 34.20 11.70
CA ILE A 289 -5.67 33.38 12.86
C ILE A 289 -4.27 33.83 13.28
N THR A 290 -4.13 34.38 14.48
CA THR A 290 -2.82 34.85 14.99
C THR A 290 -2.32 33.89 16.07
N LEU A 291 -1.13 33.35 15.87
CA LEU A 291 -0.48 32.39 16.76
C LEU A 291 0.82 32.99 17.33
N GLY A 292 1.20 32.54 18.52
CA GLY A 292 2.52 32.84 19.07
C GLY A 292 3.66 32.18 18.28
N ASP A 293 4.86 32.75 18.30
CA ASP A 293 6.01 32.20 17.56
C ASP A 293 6.41 30.77 18.02
N THR A 294 6.05 30.38 19.24
CA THR A 294 6.37 29.06 19.83
C THR A 294 5.18 28.11 19.84
N GLU A 295 4.03 28.54 19.35
CA GLU A 295 2.76 27.82 19.46
C GLU A 295 2.63 26.77 18.35
N ASP A 296 2.29 25.54 18.71
CA ASP A 296 1.90 24.51 17.75
C ASP A 296 0.38 24.60 17.56
N ALA A 297 -0.12 24.44 16.34
CA ALA A 297 -1.54 24.60 16.06
C ALA A 297 -2.06 23.59 15.04
N ILE A 298 -3.32 23.20 15.22
CA ILE A 298 -4.12 22.47 14.23
C ILE A 298 -5.18 23.43 13.70
N ILE A 299 -5.12 23.75 12.41
CA ILE A 299 -6.12 24.56 11.71
C ILE A 299 -7.08 23.60 11.02
N GLN A 300 -8.26 23.43 11.63
CA GLN A 300 -9.27 22.49 11.17
C GLN A 300 -10.26 23.21 10.26
N PHE A 301 -10.31 22.82 8.99
CA PHE A 301 -11.33 23.31 8.08
C PHE A 301 -12.64 22.53 8.26
N PRO A 302 -13.79 23.18 8.02
CA PRO A 302 -15.08 22.51 8.06
C PRO A 302 -15.30 21.65 6.81
N SER A 303 -16.30 20.77 6.88
CA SER A 303 -16.76 19.99 5.72
C SER A 303 -17.56 20.81 4.70
N THR A 304 -17.96 22.02 5.06
CA THR A 304 -18.63 22.99 4.17
C THR A 304 -17.59 23.86 3.48
N VAL A 305 -17.87 24.26 2.25
CA VAL A 305 -16.98 25.14 1.47
C VAL A 305 -16.83 26.51 2.14
N VAL A 306 -15.59 26.93 2.35
CA VAL A 306 -15.20 28.27 2.83
C VAL A 306 -15.10 29.21 1.63
N GLN A 307 -15.74 30.38 1.70
CA GLN A 307 -15.81 31.35 0.59
C GLN A 307 -14.97 32.62 0.80
N HIS A 308 -14.19 32.69 1.87
CA HIS A 308 -13.34 33.83 2.18
C HIS A 308 -11.87 33.41 2.38
N PRO A 309 -10.92 34.35 2.25
CA PRO A 309 -9.53 34.09 2.56
C PRO A 309 -9.32 33.64 4.00
N VAL A 310 -8.33 32.77 4.21
CA VAL A 310 -7.85 32.37 5.54
C VAL A 310 -6.36 32.71 5.65
N VAL A 311 -6.00 33.49 6.67
CA VAL A 311 -4.62 33.88 6.95
C VAL A 311 -4.21 33.31 8.31
N VAL A 312 -3.17 32.50 8.34
CA VAL A 312 -2.51 32.06 9.57
C VAL A 312 -1.24 32.89 9.74
N SER A 313 -1.12 33.61 10.85
CA SER A 313 0.03 34.46 11.15
C SER A 313 0.78 33.94 12.36
N GLY A 314 2.05 33.54 12.20
CA GLY A 314 2.88 32.96 13.28
C GLY A 314 2.73 31.44 13.44
N GLY A 315 3.25 30.89 14.53
CA GLY A 315 3.19 29.45 14.85
C GLY A 315 4.48 28.68 14.55
N ARG A 316 4.86 27.76 15.44
CA ARG A 316 6.07 26.92 15.35
C ARG A 316 5.83 25.67 14.49
N ARG A 317 4.70 24.98 14.69
CA ARG A 317 4.28 23.83 13.87
C ARG A 317 2.79 23.95 13.61
N VAL A 318 2.43 24.25 12.37
CA VAL A 318 1.04 24.47 11.96
C VAL A 318 0.62 23.32 11.06
N VAL A 319 -0.41 22.58 11.48
CA VAL A 319 -1.01 21.48 10.72
C VAL A 319 -2.39 21.92 10.24
N VAL A 320 -2.62 21.89 8.93
CA VAL A 320 -3.91 22.21 8.29
C VAL A 320 -4.52 20.91 7.77
N ILE A 321 -5.78 20.66 8.10
CA ILE A 321 -6.45 19.39 7.79
C ILE A 321 -7.75 19.63 7.02
N GLY A 322 -7.81 19.05 5.83
CA GLY A 322 -9.03 18.80 5.06
C GLY A 322 -9.78 20.05 4.59
N GLY A 323 -10.98 19.86 4.04
CA GLY A 323 -11.90 20.94 3.71
C GLY A 323 -11.63 21.64 2.38
N GLU A 324 -12.48 22.62 2.07
CA GLU A 324 -12.49 23.30 0.78
C GLU A 324 -12.55 24.81 0.95
N ILE A 325 -11.70 25.52 0.19
CA ILE A 325 -11.83 26.95 -0.06
C ILE A 325 -12.24 27.11 -1.53
N ASN A 326 -13.35 27.79 -1.80
CA ASN A 326 -13.69 28.30 -3.12
C ASN A 326 -13.74 29.82 -3.04
N TYR A 327 -12.68 30.46 -3.54
CA TYR A 327 -12.52 31.91 -3.44
C TYR A 327 -12.78 32.57 -4.79
N ASP A 328 -13.62 33.62 -4.79
CA ASP A 328 -14.06 34.37 -5.98
C ASP A 328 -13.66 35.85 -5.94
N GLY A 329 -12.89 36.28 -4.94
CA GLY A 329 -12.51 37.68 -4.79
C GLY A 329 -11.32 38.09 -5.66
N SER A 330 -10.98 39.38 -5.64
CA SER A 330 -9.90 39.94 -6.48
C SER A 330 -8.60 40.14 -5.70
N TYR A 331 -7.46 39.83 -6.34
CA TYR A 331 -6.11 40.21 -5.88
C TYR A 331 -5.73 39.81 -4.44
N SER A 332 -6.14 38.61 -4.02
CA SER A 332 -5.90 38.09 -2.67
C SER A 332 -5.25 36.70 -2.70
N ARG A 333 -5.20 36.05 -1.53
CA ARG A 333 -4.66 34.70 -1.31
C ARG A 333 -5.74 33.87 -0.66
N ALA A 334 -6.08 32.71 -1.20
CA ALA A 334 -7.12 31.86 -0.63
C ALA A 334 -6.70 31.32 0.75
N LEU A 335 -5.49 30.74 0.84
CA LEU A 335 -4.88 30.34 2.09
C LEU A 335 -3.48 30.97 2.22
N ALA A 336 -3.23 31.74 3.28
CA ALA A 336 -1.94 32.39 3.48
C ALA A 336 -1.33 32.07 4.85
N PHE A 337 -0.03 31.85 4.86
CA PHE A 337 0.81 31.73 6.06
C PHE A 337 1.72 32.95 6.10
N LYS A 338 1.52 33.82 7.09
CA LYS A 338 2.20 35.10 7.21
C LYS A 338 3.07 35.15 8.46
N ARG A 339 4.17 35.90 8.39
CA ARG A 339 5.05 36.16 9.54
C ARG A 339 5.45 34.87 10.28
N MET A 340 5.73 33.81 9.51
CA MET A 340 6.10 32.51 10.06
C MET A 340 7.49 32.58 10.72
N PRO A 341 7.67 32.12 11.98
CA PRO A 341 8.96 32.16 12.66
C PRO A 341 10.04 31.34 11.94
N ALA A 342 11.30 31.71 12.14
CA ALA A 342 12.46 30.94 11.70
C ALA A 342 12.39 29.48 12.20
N GLY A 343 12.64 28.52 11.31
CA GLY A 343 12.59 27.08 11.62
C GLY A 343 11.19 26.52 11.90
N SER A 344 10.12 27.25 11.57
CA SER A 344 8.76 26.75 11.70
C SER A 344 8.39 25.74 10.61
N ILE A 345 7.36 24.93 10.85
CA ILE A 345 6.82 23.96 9.90
C ILE A 345 5.36 24.30 9.59
N VAL A 346 5.01 24.28 8.31
CA VAL A 346 3.63 24.27 7.81
C VAL A 346 3.37 22.93 7.15
N PHE A 347 2.33 22.24 7.57
CA PHE A 347 1.91 20.97 7.02
C PHE A 347 0.46 21.07 6.56
N ILE A 348 0.18 20.82 5.29
CA ILE A 348 -1.13 20.94 4.68
C ILE A 348 -1.51 19.59 4.08
N GLU A 349 -2.66 19.08 4.51
CA GLU A 349 -3.16 17.77 4.10
C GLU A 349 -4.62 17.85 3.66
N GLY A 350 -4.95 17.29 2.49
CA GLY A 350 -6.34 17.00 2.13
C GLY A 350 -7.18 18.23 1.78
N MET A 351 -6.55 19.37 1.44
CA MET A 351 -7.25 20.60 1.07
C MET A 351 -7.69 20.58 -0.40
N LYS A 352 -8.90 21.08 -0.67
CA LYS A 352 -9.26 21.59 -2.00
C LYS A 352 -9.27 23.12 -1.99
N ILE A 353 -8.59 23.72 -2.95
CA ILE A 353 -8.57 25.17 -3.13
C ILE A 353 -8.92 25.46 -4.57
N ASP A 354 -10.03 26.14 -4.77
CA ASP A 354 -10.51 26.59 -6.07
C ASP A 354 -10.45 28.12 -6.13
N THR A 355 -9.82 28.64 -7.18
CA THR A 355 -9.72 30.08 -7.45
C THR A 355 -10.19 30.42 -8.86
N ALA A 356 -10.97 29.55 -9.51
CA ALA A 356 -11.42 29.73 -10.90
C ALA A 356 -12.15 31.06 -11.14
N ASP A 357 -12.90 31.53 -10.15
CA ASP A 357 -13.67 32.77 -10.23
C ASP A 357 -12.91 33.99 -9.67
N ALA A 358 -11.72 33.80 -9.09
CA ALA A 358 -10.92 34.88 -8.51
C ALA A 358 -10.05 35.59 -9.54
N SER A 359 -10.02 36.92 -9.52
CA SER A 359 -9.16 37.70 -10.42
C SER A 359 -7.69 37.71 -9.95
N GLY A 360 -6.89 36.72 -10.40
CA GLY A 360 -5.44 36.68 -10.18
C GLY A 360 -5.04 36.43 -8.72
N ALA A 361 -5.72 35.51 -8.05
CA ALA A 361 -5.45 35.15 -6.66
C ALA A 361 -4.46 33.98 -6.54
N ASP A 362 -3.63 34.01 -5.50
CA ASP A 362 -2.84 32.85 -5.12
C ASP A 362 -3.72 31.82 -4.41
N ALA A 363 -3.53 30.54 -4.70
CA ALA A 363 -4.17 29.49 -3.92
C ALA A 363 -3.52 29.36 -2.53
N ILE A 364 -2.20 29.19 -2.49
CA ILE A 364 -1.43 29.11 -1.24
C ILE A 364 -0.31 30.15 -1.26
N ASN A 365 -0.24 30.96 -0.21
CA ASN A 365 0.79 31.97 -0.04
C ASN A 365 1.57 31.76 1.27
N ILE A 366 2.88 31.94 1.24
CA ILE A 366 3.78 31.60 2.35
C ILE A 366 4.79 32.73 2.55
N ASP A 367 4.92 33.20 3.79
CA ASP A 367 5.73 34.36 4.15
C ASP A 367 6.34 34.21 5.56
N GLY A 368 7.64 34.41 5.63
CA GLY A 368 8.44 34.35 6.86
C GLY A 368 8.40 35.66 7.65
N LYS A 369 8.62 35.57 8.96
CA LYS A 369 8.78 36.74 9.85
C LYS A 369 10.13 37.43 9.66
N THR A 370 11.14 36.66 9.27
CA THR A 370 12.54 37.08 9.14
C THR A 370 13.10 36.60 7.79
N ARG A 371 14.43 36.53 7.65
CA ARG A 371 15.12 35.97 6.46
C ARG A 371 14.87 34.46 6.23
N GLU A 372 13.99 33.83 7.01
CA GLU A 372 13.72 32.39 6.98
C GLU A 372 12.22 32.16 6.77
N SER A 373 11.91 31.31 5.79
CA SER A 373 10.57 30.82 5.50
C SER A 373 10.36 29.50 6.25
N PRO A 374 9.12 29.07 6.51
CA PRO A 374 8.88 27.76 7.10
C PRO A 374 9.33 26.63 6.16
N ASP A 375 9.56 25.45 6.73
CA ASP A 375 9.50 24.21 5.97
C ASP A 375 8.04 23.85 5.71
N VAL A 376 7.71 23.54 4.46
CA VAL A 376 6.34 23.39 3.99
C VAL A 376 6.16 21.99 3.41
N TYR A 377 5.15 21.29 3.89
CA TYR A 377 4.72 19.99 3.41
C TYR A 377 3.29 20.13 2.89
N ILE A 378 3.04 19.76 1.64
CA ILE A 378 1.72 19.77 1.03
C ILE A 378 1.48 18.38 0.46
N GLN A 379 0.37 17.75 0.84
CA GLN A 379 0.01 16.46 0.26
C GLN A 379 -1.48 16.21 0.18
N ASN A 380 -1.88 15.36 -0.76
CA ASN A 380 -3.26 14.99 -0.98
C ASN A 380 -4.16 16.21 -1.24
N CYS A 381 -3.61 17.26 -1.83
CA CYS A 381 -4.32 18.51 -2.09
C CYS A 381 -4.74 18.62 -3.56
N ARG A 382 -5.83 19.35 -3.80
CA ARG A 382 -6.24 19.77 -5.15
C ARG A 382 -6.33 21.28 -5.23
N ILE A 383 -5.51 21.85 -6.09
CA ILE A 383 -5.48 23.29 -6.34
C ILE A 383 -5.95 23.50 -7.78
N SER A 384 -7.07 24.20 -7.96
CA SER A 384 -7.72 24.35 -9.26
C SER A 384 -8.10 25.77 -9.61
N GLY A 385 -8.26 26.03 -10.91
CA GLY A 385 -8.72 27.32 -11.40
C GLY A 385 -7.72 28.46 -11.17
N VAL A 386 -6.45 28.15 -10.88
CA VAL A 386 -5.43 29.18 -10.69
C VAL A 386 -5.16 29.83 -12.04
N HIS A 387 -5.31 31.15 -12.12
CA HIS A 387 -5.11 31.87 -13.38
C HIS A 387 -4.58 33.29 -13.15
N GLY A 388 -3.79 33.78 -14.09
CA GLY A 388 -3.18 35.11 -14.06
C GLY A 388 -2.95 35.65 -15.47
N THR A 389 -2.39 36.86 -15.60
CA THR A 389 -2.08 37.48 -16.89
C THR A 389 -0.65 38.05 -16.90
N SER A 390 0.03 38.06 -18.05
CA SER A 390 1.42 38.57 -18.13
C SER A 390 1.53 40.10 -18.00
N SER A 391 0.44 40.82 -18.25
CA SER A 391 0.35 42.28 -18.16
C SER A 391 -0.33 42.75 -16.87
N GLY A 392 -0.70 41.82 -15.98
CA GLY A 392 -1.51 42.08 -14.80
C GLY A 392 -1.11 41.20 -13.62
N HIS A 393 -2.11 40.69 -12.90
CA HIS A 393 -1.88 39.93 -11.68
C HIS A 393 -1.57 38.47 -11.96
N HIS A 394 -0.60 37.95 -11.23
CA HIS A 394 -0.14 36.57 -11.30
C HIS A 394 -0.90 35.78 -10.26
N GLY A 395 -1.76 34.86 -10.68
CA GLY A 395 -2.35 33.85 -9.79
C GLY A 395 -1.42 32.65 -9.73
N ASP A 396 -0.98 32.31 -8.52
CA ASP A 396 0.02 31.27 -8.29
C ASP A 396 -0.56 30.14 -7.43
N ALA A 397 -0.28 28.88 -7.78
CA ALA A 397 -0.79 27.77 -6.97
C ALA A 397 -0.10 27.73 -5.59
N ILE A 398 1.22 27.95 -5.57
CA ILE A 398 2.02 28.10 -4.36
C ILE A 398 2.98 29.27 -4.56
N GLN A 399 2.77 30.34 -3.80
CA GLN A 399 3.61 31.52 -3.78
C GLN A 399 4.38 31.68 -2.47
N PHE A 400 5.70 31.75 -2.57
CA PHE A 400 6.53 32.29 -1.48
C PHE A 400 6.70 33.80 -1.66
N THR A 401 6.22 34.57 -0.70
CA THR A 401 6.42 36.02 -0.61
C THR A 401 7.39 36.34 0.52
N GLY A 402 8.35 37.24 0.29
CA GLY A 402 9.15 37.81 1.37
C GLY A 402 8.36 38.81 2.21
N ALA A 403 8.88 39.15 3.39
CA ALA A 403 8.22 40.05 4.32
C ALA A 403 7.92 41.41 3.66
N VAL A 404 6.65 41.80 3.65
CA VAL A 404 6.19 43.07 3.05
C VAL A 404 6.97 44.25 3.65
N GLY A 405 7.74 44.96 2.82
CA GLY A 405 8.45 46.19 3.20
C GLY A 405 9.92 46.05 3.61
N SER A 406 10.55 44.87 3.44
CA SER A 406 12.01 44.73 3.63
C SER A 406 12.63 43.85 2.54
N GLU A 407 13.87 44.15 2.15
CA GLU A 407 14.68 43.51 1.09
C GLU A 407 15.07 42.05 1.39
N ILE A 408 14.17 41.25 1.96
CA ILE A 408 14.51 40.06 2.71
C ILE A 408 13.56 38.91 2.34
N TYR A 409 14.11 37.89 1.69
CA TYR A 409 13.37 36.75 1.16
C TYR A 409 13.94 35.42 1.70
N GLY A 410 13.04 34.49 2.03
CA GLY A 410 13.29 33.44 3.03
C GLY A 410 13.98 32.14 2.58
N ARG A 411 14.77 31.56 3.50
CA ARG A 411 15.27 30.18 3.47
C ARG A 411 14.23 29.22 4.05
N GLY A 412 13.64 28.34 3.24
CA GLY A 412 12.69 27.30 3.67
C GLY A 412 12.60 26.19 2.64
N ASN A 413 12.23 24.98 3.07
CA ASN A 413 12.14 23.79 2.22
C ASN A 413 10.69 23.54 1.78
N LEU A 414 10.46 23.21 0.51
CA LEU A 414 9.14 22.77 0.02
C LEU A 414 9.15 21.28 -0.35
N TYR A 415 8.15 20.55 0.15
CA TYR A 415 7.83 19.16 -0.14
C TYR A 415 6.38 19.05 -0.61
N VAL A 416 6.15 18.49 -1.80
CA VAL A 416 4.82 18.31 -2.38
C VAL A 416 4.63 16.87 -2.82
N GLY A 417 3.55 16.22 -2.37
CA GLY A 417 3.25 14.81 -2.67
C GLY A 417 1.80 14.59 -3.08
N HIS A 418 1.52 13.70 -4.03
CA HIS A 418 0.14 13.24 -4.33
C HIS A 418 -0.88 14.37 -4.48
N SER A 419 -0.54 15.43 -5.22
CA SER A 419 -1.36 16.62 -5.35
C SER A 419 -1.62 17.00 -6.81
N ASP A 420 -2.77 17.62 -7.05
CA ASP A 420 -3.20 18.11 -8.36
C ASP A 420 -3.11 19.61 -8.45
N PHE A 421 -2.58 20.06 -9.58
CA PHE A 421 -2.44 21.47 -9.91
C PHE A 421 -3.10 21.74 -11.25
N ASP A 422 -4.14 22.56 -11.23
CA ASP A 422 -4.76 23.10 -12.43
C ASP A 422 -4.53 24.62 -12.48
N THR A 423 -3.64 25.04 -13.38
CA THR A 423 -3.20 26.44 -13.50
C THR A 423 -3.02 26.88 -14.95
N SER A 424 -3.29 28.15 -15.24
CA SER A 424 -2.95 28.79 -16.51
C SER A 424 -1.70 29.68 -16.45
N TYR A 425 -1.12 29.86 -15.25
CA TYR A 425 0.01 30.76 -15.04
C TYR A 425 1.15 30.08 -14.25
N GLN A 426 1.31 30.30 -12.95
CA GLN A 426 2.41 29.68 -12.18
C GLN A 426 1.88 28.62 -11.21
N SER A 427 2.52 27.46 -11.18
CA SER A 427 2.22 26.42 -10.19
C SER A 427 3.05 26.68 -8.94
N ILE A 428 4.37 26.46 -9.00
CA ILE A 428 5.28 26.72 -7.89
C ILE A 428 6.19 27.88 -8.27
N ILE A 429 6.15 28.95 -7.50
CA ILE A 429 6.99 30.14 -7.71
C ILE A 429 7.86 30.42 -6.49
N CYS A 430 9.14 30.65 -6.77
CA CYS A 430 10.10 31.23 -5.84
C CYS A 430 10.57 32.57 -6.41
N ALA A 431 9.95 33.67 -5.99
CA ALA A 431 10.14 34.98 -6.60
C ALA A 431 11.35 35.79 -6.07
N LYS A 432 11.87 36.69 -6.93
CA LYS A 432 12.62 37.92 -6.59
C LYS A 432 11.77 39.09 -7.02
N HIS A 433 11.66 40.09 -6.15
CA HIS A 433 11.26 41.43 -6.54
C HIS A 433 12.47 42.36 -6.48
N VAL A 434 12.87 42.82 -7.68
CA VAL A 434 13.80 43.84 -8.21
C VAL A 434 14.90 44.51 -7.35
N TYR A 435 14.95 44.46 -6.02
CA TYR A 435 15.99 45.15 -5.24
C TYR A 435 17.01 44.19 -4.64
N HIS A 436 18.26 44.65 -4.59
CA HIS A 436 19.48 43.86 -4.50
C HIS A 436 19.63 43.06 -3.20
N ASP A 437 19.12 41.82 -3.15
CA ASP A 437 19.72 40.70 -2.38
C ASP A 437 19.01 39.37 -2.71
N MET A 438 19.78 38.29 -2.84
CA MET A 438 19.32 37.00 -3.37
C MET A 438 18.48 36.20 -2.35
N SER A 439 17.22 35.94 -2.69
CA SER A 439 16.31 35.00 -2.04
C SER A 439 16.73 33.54 -2.27
N TYR A 440 16.66 32.67 -1.24
CA TYR A 440 16.93 31.23 -1.38
C TYR A 440 15.81 30.38 -0.77
N THR A 441 14.64 30.31 -1.39
CA THR A 441 13.68 29.25 -1.05
C THR A 441 14.09 27.98 -1.79
N PHE A 442 14.23 26.86 -1.08
CA PHE A 442 14.68 25.59 -1.64
C PHE A 442 13.47 24.70 -1.91
N VAL A 443 13.06 24.59 -3.17
CA VAL A 443 12.13 23.52 -3.55
C VAL A 443 12.94 22.23 -3.62
N ASN A 444 12.80 21.40 -2.60
CA ASN A 444 13.62 20.21 -2.46
C ASN A 444 13.02 19.00 -3.16
N ARG A 445 11.69 18.83 -3.12
CA ARG A 445 11.04 17.67 -3.70
C ARG A 445 9.58 17.91 -4.08
N VAL A 446 9.24 17.56 -5.32
CA VAL A 446 7.87 17.44 -5.82
C VAL A 446 7.72 16.02 -6.33
N GLU A 447 6.77 15.27 -5.78
CA GLU A 447 6.61 13.86 -6.11
C GLU A 447 5.17 13.42 -6.33
N SER A 448 4.98 12.52 -7.29
CA SER A 448 3.68 11.92 -7.59
C SER A 448 2.57 12.97 -7.80
N CYS A 449 2.86 14.02 -8.55
CA CYS A 449 1.96 15.17 -8.75
C CYS A 449 1.45 15.26 -10.19
N TYR A 450 0.23 15.75 -10.38
CA TYR A 450 -0.37 15.94 -11.70
C TYR A 450 -0.60 17.42 -12.00
N PHE A 451 -0.18 17.86 -13.18
CA PHE A 451 -0.30 19.24 -13.64
C PHE A 451 -1.18 19.32 -14.89
N THR A 452 -2.17 20.20 -14.83
CA THR A 452 -3.13 20.49 -15.89
C THR A 452 -3.06 21.98 -16.22
N TYR A 453 -3.01 22.28 -17.51
CA TYR A 453 -3.23 23.64 -18.03
C TYR A 453 -4.73 23.91 -18.15
N ASN A 454 -5.25 24.92 -17.45
CA ASN A 454 -6.56 25.48 -17.77
C ASN A 454 -6.45 26.68 -18.71
N THR A 455 -7.54 26.94 -19.42
CA THR A 455 -7.64 27.99 -20.44
C THR A 455 -8.24 29.29 -19.89
N LEU A 456 -8.25 29.50 -18.57
CA LEU A 456 -8.91 30.67 -17.97
C LEU A 456 -8.18 31.99 -18.29
N SER A 457 -6.87 31.95 -18.53
CA SER A 457 -6.13 33.12 -19.04
C SER A 457 -6.14 33.20 -20.56
N ASN A 458 -6.36 34.40 -21.08
CA ASN A 458 -6.24 34.76 -22.50
C ASN A 458 -4.79 35.00 -22.97
N ASP A 459 -3.81 34.86 -22.07
CA ASP A 459 -2.39 34.84 -22.43
C ASP A 459 -2.04 33.46 -22.99
N ASN A 460 -1.77 33.37 -24.29
CA ASN A 460 -1.33 32.15 -24.98
C ASN A 460 0.07 31.68 -24.56
N ARG A 461 0.46 31.86 -23.30
CA ARG A 461 1.79 31.53 -22.78
C ARG A 461 1.65 30.52 -21.64
N CYS A 462 2.24 29.36 -21.88
CA CYS A 462 2.78 28.37 -20.93
C CYS A 462 2.42 28.55 -19.45
N ALA A 463 1.75 27.56 -18.82
CA ALA A 463 1.82 27.46 -17.36
C ALA A 463 3.18 26.90 -16.90
N TYR A 464 3.66 27.31 -15.72
CA TYR A 464 4.98 26.96 -15.20
C TYR A 464 4.86 25.98 -14.04
N ILE A 465 5.54 24.83 -14.10
CA ILE A 465 5.67 23.94 -12.90
C ILE A 465 6.47 24.68 -11.84
N TYR A 466 7.59 25.25 -12.25
CA TYR A 466 8.53 25.92 -11.38
C TYR A 466 9.04 27.19 -12.04
N TRP A 467 8.90 28.33 -11.37
CA TRP A 467 9.45 29.61 -11.82
C TRP A 467 10.45 30.16 -10.81
N THR A 468 11.61 30.57 -11.34
CA THR A 468 12.64 31.26 -10.59
C THR A 468 12.94 32.59 -11.24
N SER A 469 13.14 33.61 -10.42
CA SER A 469 13.48 34.94 -10.89
C SER A 469 14.96 35.14 -11.24
N SER A 470 15.27 36.20 -12.00
CA SER A 470 16.64 36.53 -12.45
C SER A 470 17.64 36.80 -11.31
N GLY A 471 18.91 36.43 -11.48
CA GLY A 471 20.00 36.80 -10.55
C GLY A 471 20.19 35.89 -9.32
N ILE A 472 19.69 34.66 -9.38
CA ILE A 472 20.01 33.64 -8.37
C ILE A 472 21.45 33.15 -8.59
N ASP A 473 22.24 33.11 -7.52
CA ASP A 473 23.54 32.44 -7.51
C ASP A 473 23.34 30.93 -7.70
N THR A 474 23.55 30.46 -8.92
CA THR A 474 23.35 29.06 -9.31
C THR A 474 24.29 28.08 -8.60
N THR A 475 25.35 28.56 -7.94
CA THR A 475 26.23 27.73 -7.12
C THR A 475 25.65 27.40 -5.74
N LYS A 476 24.55 28.07 -5.37
CA LYS A 476 23.86 27.92 -4.08
C LYS A 476 22.41 27.45 -4.22
N CYS A 477 21.94 27.14 -5.42
CA CYS A 477 20.65 26.48 -5.61
C CYS A 477 20.77 25.01 -5.19
N ASN A 478 19.85 24.52 -4.34
CA ASN A 478 19.70 23.08 -4.12
C ASN A 478 19.03 22.41 -5.32
N TYR A 479 19.14 21.08 -5.38
CA TYR A 479 18.48 20.26 -6.37
C TYR A 479 16.96 20.24 -6.18
N LEU A 480 16.22 20.47 -7.26
CA LEU A 480 14.80 20.22 -7.35
C LEU A 480 14.59 18.75 -7.74
N ASP A 481 14.17 17.91 -6.81
CA ASP A 481 13.85 16.51 -7.09
C ASP A 481 12.40 16.43 -7.60
N LEU A 482 12.20 16.24 -8.91
CA LEU A 482 10.90 15.99 -9.54
C LEU A 482 10.73 14.49 -9.75
N ILE A 483 9.97 13.82 -8.89
CA ILE A 483 9.77 12.37 -8.97
C ILE A 483 8.36 12.10 -9.46
N ASP A 484 8.21 11.45 -10.62
CA ASP A 484 6.90 11.02 -11.11
C ASP A 484 5.90 12.19 -11.22
N VAL A 485 6.20 13.13 -12.11
CA VAL A 485 5.31 14.26 -12.40
C VAL A 485 4.57 13.99 -13.70
N TRP A 486 3.24 14.10 -13.68
CA TRP A 486 2.41 13.87 -14.87
C TRP A 486 1.83 15.15 -15.43
N MET A 487 1.76 15.23 -16.75
CA MET A 487 1.20 16.37 -17.48
C MET A 487 0.17 15.92 -18.51
N ASN A 488 -0.90 16.70 -18.68
CA ASN A 488 -1.87 16.44 -19.74
C ASN A 488 -1.34 16.86 -21.14
N GLU A 489 -1.99 16.38 -22.22
CA GLU A 489 -1.53 16.60 -23.61
C GLU A 489 -1.46 18.08 -24.01
N TRP A 490 -2.37 18.91 -23.48
CA TRP A 490 -2.40 20.35 -23.73
C TRP A 490 -1.24 21.07 -23.01
N SER A 491 -0.96 20.63 -21.79
CA SER A 491 0.18 21.06 -20.97
C SER A 491 1.49 20.65 -21.63
N ALA A 492 1.59 19.53 -22.32
CA ALA A 492 2.81 19.18 -23.05
C ALA A 492 3.18 20.14 -24.21
N ARG A 493 2.26 20.99 -24.66
CA ARG A 493 2.50 22.03 -25.68
C ARG A 493 2.78 23.41 -25.08
N GLY A 494 2.46 23.62 -23.81
CA GLY A 494 2.55 24.90 -23.10
C GLY A 494 3.41 24.86 -21.84
N LEU A 495 3.26 23.88 -20.97
CA LEU A 495 4.10 23.71 -19.78
C LEU A 495 5.56 23.43 -20.16
N THR A 496 6.45 24.26 -19.63
CA THR A 496 7.89 24.07 -19.73
C THR A 496 8.47 24.23 -18.34
N ILE A 497 9.42 23.39 -17.94
CA ILE A 497 10.32 23.72 -16.83
C ILE A 497 11.23 24.82 -17.36
N LYS A 498 10.75 26.07 -17.30
CA LYS A 498 11.42 27.22 -17.89
C LYS A 498 12.21 27.96 -16.82
N LYS A 499 13.53 27.96 -16.94
CA LYS A 499 14.39 28.93 -16.27
C LYS A 499 14.48 30.16 -17.17
N ASP A 500 13.59 31.12 -17.02
CA ASP A 500 13.55 32.28 -17.93
C ASP A 500 13.61 33.63 -17.21
N HIS A 501 14.78 34.28 -17.34
CA HIS A 501 15.02 35.64 -17.83
C HIS A 501 16.46 36.06 -17.46
N LEU A 502 17.40 35.70 -18.34
CA LEU A 502 18.63 36.46 -18.59
C LEU A 502 18.27 37.48 -19.66
N TYR A 503 18.24 38.78 -19.35
CA TYR A 503 18.68 39.84 -20.28
C TYR A 503 18.89 41.14 -19.51
N PRO A 504 20.08 41.75 -19.64
CA PRO A 504 20.23 43.18 -19.79
C PRO A 504 20.30 43.51 -21.30
N GLY A 505 19.21 44.06 -21.86
CA GLY A 505 19.19 44.71 -23.19
C GLY A 505 18.98 43.80 -24.42
N GLU A 506 17.94 44.13 -25.21
CA GLU A 506 17.69 43.92 -26.67
C GLU A 506 17.92 42.50 -27.24
N ASP A 507 17.01 41.81 -27.95
CA ASP A 507 16.12 42.21 -29.05
C ASP A 507 15.02 41.14 -29.28
N TYR A 508 13.89 41.56 -29.88
CA TYR A 508 12.80 40.70 -30.36
C TYR A 508 13.23 39.91 -31.62
N ASN A 509 12.96 38.59 -31.69
CA ASN A 509 12.17 37.95 -32.76
C ASN A 509 12.25 36.41 -32.79
N ASN A 510 11.08 35.84 -33.13
CA ASN A 510 10.75 34.55 -33.72
C ASN A 510 10.69 33.26 -32.88
N ASP A 511 9.47 32.71 -32.91
CA ASP A 511 9.00 31.38 -32.57
C ASP A 511 9.84 30.21 -33.13
N GLN A 512 9.63 29.06 -32.48
CA GLN A 512 9.95 27.68 -32.87
C GLN A 512 11.37 27.19 -32.55
N GLY A 513 11.47 26.39 -31.48
CA GLY A 513 12.65 25.57 -31.19
C GLY A 513 12.56 24.90 -29.83
N THR A 514 11.90 23.73 -29.77
CA THR A 514 11.98 22.80 -28.65
C THR A 514 13.44 22.43 -28.39
N TYR A 515 14.01 22.80 -27.25
CA TYR A 515 15.31 22.28 -26.81
C TYR A 515 15.32 21.95 -25.31
N VAL A 516 15.23 20.65 -25.08
CA VAL A 516 16.04 19.81 -24.18
C VAL A 516 16.80 20.52 -23.07
N ILE A 517 16.51 20.06 -21.85
CA ILE A 517 17.31 20.20 -20.63
C ILE A 517 18.76 19.77 -20.93
N SER A 518 19.63 20.72 -21.31
CA SER A 518 21.06 20.47 -21.43
C SER A 518 21.76 20.81 -20.12
N SER A 519 22.11 19.75 -19.38
CA SER A 519 23.27 19.62 -18.49
C SER A 519 23.94 20.93 -18.02
N HIS A 520 23.51 21.43 -16.87
CA HIS A 520 24.19 21.21 -15.59
C HIS A 520 23.40 21.97 -14.50
N SER A 521 23.01 21.23 -13.45
CA SER A 521 22.47 21.71 -12.16
C SER A 521 21.00 22.18 -12.18
N TYR A 522 19.98 21.53 -11.59
CA TYR A 522 19.96 20.49 -10.56
C TYR A 522 18.55 19.83 -10.45
N VAL A 523 17.92 19.42 -11.56
CA VAL A 523 16.62 18.71 -11.51
C VAL A 523 16.85 17.20 -11.64
N SER A 524 16.36 16.40 -10.69
CA SER A 524 16.39 14.93 -10.76
C SER A 524 14.98 14.35 -10.90
N GLY A 525 14.79 13.43 -11.85
CA GLY A 525 13.60 12.56 -11.97
C GLY A 525 12.75 12.77 -13.23
N SER A 526 11.56 12.13 -13.26
CA SER A 526 10.73 11.87 -14.45
C SER A 526 9.56 12.86 -14.59
N VAL A 527 9.32 13.30 -15.83
CA VAL A 527 8.11 14.06 -16.20
C VAL A 527 7.46 13.34 -17.38
N ASP A 528 6.27 12.79 -17.16
CA ASP A 528 5.55 11.97 -18.13
C ASP A 528 4.27 12.65 -18.61
N LYS A 529 3.83 12.30 -19.82
CA LYS A 529 2.51 12.70 -20.33
C LYS A 529 1.48 11.64 -19.92
N GLY A 530 0.33 12.06 -19.42
CA GLY A 530 -0.81 11.16 -19.18
C GLY A 530 -1.41 11.28 -17.79
N ILE A 531 -2.24 10.29 -17.43
CA ILE A 531 -2.89 10.18 -16.13
C ILE A 531 -1.87 9.59 -15.13
N PRO A 532 -1.69 10.16 -13.94
CA PRO A 532 -0.87 9.55 -12.89
C PRO A 532 -1.33 8.10 -12.61
N PRO A 533 -0.43 7.10 -12.51
CA PRO A 533 -0.75 5.80 -11.94
C PRO A 533 -1.36 6.01 -10.56
N GLY A 534 -2.66 5.75 -10.41
CA GLY A 534 -3.38 5.90 -9.16
C GLY A 534 -4.21 7.18 -8.96
N GLY A 535 -4.31 8.11 -9.93
CA GLY A 535 -5.32 9.20 -9.96
C GLY A 535 -5.40 10.09 -8.70
N SER A 536 -4.82 11.29 -8.72
CA SER A 536 -4.92 12.22 -7.59
C SER A 536 -6.30 12.93 -7.49
N CYS A 537 -6.70 13.14 -6.23
CA CYS A 537 -7.79 13.89 -5.55
C CYS A 537 -9.28 13.81 -6.00
N LEU A 538 -10.12 13.50 -5.01
CA LEU A 538 -11.58 13.42 -5.07
C LEU A 538 -12.23 14.47 -4.15
N ILE A 539 -13.15 15.30 -4.67
CA ILE A 539 -14.30 15.95 -3.96
C ILE A 539 -15.36 16.32 -5.02
N GLY A 540 -16.70 16.22 -4.87
CA GLY A 540 -17.60 15.90 -3.75
C GLY A 540 -19.02 15.62 -4.31
N SER A 541 -20.02 15.14 -3.56
CA SER A 541 -20.73 15.96 -2.56
C SER A 541 -21.87 15.20 -1.84
N VAL A 542 -21.66 14.51 -0.72
CA VAL A 542 -22.77 14.17 0.23
C VAL A 542 -22.25 13.64 1.58
N SER A 543 -22.97 14.02 2.66
CA SER A 543 -23.00 13.62 4.09
C SER A 543 -22.15 12.43 4.60
N PRO A 544 -21.74 12.47 5.89
CA PRO A 544 -20.50 11.91 6.46
C PRO A 544 -20.37 10.40 6.23
N GLY A 545 -19.80 10.04 5.08
CA GLY A 545 -19.79 8.68 4.55
C GLY A 545 -19.64 8.67 3.03
N ALA A 546 -18.40 8.80 2.53
CA ALA A 546 -17.92 8.41 1.19
C ALA A 546 -16.42 8.77 1.15
N GLY A 547 -15.42 7.90 1.00
CA GLY A 547 -15.37 6.64 0.25
C GLY A 547 -14.78 6.94 -1.13
N TYR A 548 -13.46 7.00 -1.26
CA TYR A 548 -12.81 7.34 -2.51
C TYR A 548 -11.59 6.46 -2.79
N VAL A 549 -11.57 5.90 -4.00
CA VAL A 549 -10.79 4.73 -4.40
C VAL A 549 -9.84 5.09 -5.55
N ASN A 550 -8.57 4.81 -5.27
CA ASN A 550 -7.44 4.55 -6.16
C ASN A 550 -7.80 3.64 -7.35
N THR A 551 -7.42 4.00 -8.58
CA THR A 551 -7.28 2.98 -9.63
C THR A 551 -6.03 3.14 -10.50
N THR A 552 -5.31 2.01 -10.55
CA THR A 552 -4.45 1.46 -11.61
C THR A 552 -3.01 1.97 -11.73
N GLY A 553 -2.09 1.13 -11.21
CA GLY A 553 -0.64 1.22 -11.37
C GLY A 553 0.14 0.29 -10.42
N TYR A 554 -0.44 -0.04 -9.26
CA TYR A 554 0.18 -0.93 -8.27
C TYR A 554 -0.39 -2.36 -8.39
N LYS A 555 0.43 -3.33 -8.81
CA LYS A 555 0.15 -4.74 -8.53
C LYS A 555 0.68 -5.08 -7.15
N GLN A 556 -0.16 -4.93 -6.13
CA GLN A 556 0.00 -5.71 -4.92
C GLN A 556 -0.33 -7.17 -5.27
N VAL A 557 0.69 -7.98 -5.51
CA VAL A 557 0.50 -9.43 -5.42
C VAL A 557 0.68 -9.78 -3.95
N VAL A 558 -0.38 -10.26 -3.31
CA VAL A 558 -0.46 -10.61 -1.88
C VAL A 558 0.88 -11.09 -1.30
N GLY A 559 1.38 -10.42 -0.25
CA GLY A 559 2.59 -10.83 0.49
C GLY A 559 3.94 -10.59 -0.21
N ASN A 560 3.95 -10.18 -1.48
CA ASN A 560 5.14 -9.97 -2.29
C ASN A 560 5.18 -8.55 -2.88
N TYR A 561 6.19 -7.77 -2.53
CA TYR A 561 6.44 -6.47 -3.15
C TYR A 561 7.32 -6.67 -4.38
N SER A 562 6.71 -6.59 -5.55
CA SER A 562 7.41 -6.64 -6.82
C SER A 562 7.74 -5.23 -7.30
N TYR A 563 8.98 -5.03 -7.73
CA TYR A 563 9.47 -3.78 -8.28
C TYR A 563 10.11 -4.06 -9.64
N GLN A 564 9.52 -3.47 -10.68
CA GLN A 564 10.04 -3.61 -12.03
C GLN A 564 11.30 -2.78 -12.22
N GLY A 565 12.32 -3.39 -12.82
CA GLY A 565 13.59 -2.74 -13.13
C GLY A 565 13.42 -1.63 -14.15
N GLU A 566 12.48 -1.75 -15.08
CA GLU A 566 12.22 -0.80 -16.15
C GLU A 566 11.36 0.40 -15.73
N VAL A 567 10.68 0.30 -14.58
CA VAL A 567 9.79 1.34 -14.00
C VAL A 567 10.43 2.01 -12.77
N SER A 568 11.49 1.42 -12.20
CA SER A 568 12.18 1.99 -11.04
C SER A 568 12.97 3.25 -11.40
N TYR A 569 13.16 4.17 -10.44
CA TYR A 569 14.13 5.25 -10.62
C TYR A 569 15.57 4.72 -10.47
N HIS A 570 16.50 5.22 -11.28
CA HIS A 570 17.88 4.74 -11.34
C HIS A 570 18.91 5.86 -11.17
N SER A 571 20.01 5.54 -10.49
CA SER A 571 21.27 6.26 -10.67
C SER A 571 22.39 5.29 -11.03
N HIS A 572 23.40 5.73 -11.77
CA HIS A 572 24.48 4.85 -12.24
C HIS A 572 25.80 5.60 -12.42
N SER A 573 26.90 4.85 -12.64
CA SER A 573 28.21 5.37 -13.07
C SER A 573 28.58 4.88 -14.47
N GLY A 574 29.53 5.55 -15.14
CA GLY A 574 30.37 5.07 -16.27
C GLY A 574 29.76 4.37 -17.51
N GLY A 575 28.44 4.20 -17.60
CA GLY A 575 27.71 3.58 -18.72
C GLY A 575 26.34 4.24 -18.99
N SER A 576 25.48 3.59 -19.77
CA SER A 576 24.10 4.02 -20.07
C SER A 576 23.08 2.93 -19.71
N TYR A 577 21.79 3.25 -19.71
CA TYR A 577 20.73 2.26 -19.50
C TYR A 577 19.55 2.51 -20.45
N GLY A 578 18.73 1.48 -20.65
CA GLY A 578 17.49 1.58 -21.42
C GLY A 578 16.58 0.38 -21.21
N ASN A 579 15.30 0.56 -21.49
CA ASN A 579 14.29 -0.50 -21.39
C ASN A 579 14.28 -1.31 -22.69
N VAL A 580 14.35 -2.62 -22.57
CA VAL A 580 14.32 -3.54 -23.71
C VAL A 580 13.04 -4.36 -23.62
N ALA A 581 12.18 -4.20 -24.63
CA ALA A 581 10.94 -4.96 -24.74
C ALA A 581 11.23 -6.46 -24.88
N ALA A 582 10.54 -7.27 -24.10
CA ALA A 582 10.59 -8.73 -24.19
C ALA A 582 9.25 -9.29 -23.69
N SER A 583 8.57 -10.10 -24.50
CA SER A 583 7.22 -10.61 -24.21
C SER A 583 7.12 -11.39 -22.90
N ASP A 584 8.22 -12.02 -22.51
CA ASP A 584 8.31 -12.89 -21.33
C ASP A 584 8.88 -12.14 -20.12
N ALA A 585 9.26 -10.87 -20.27
CA ALA A 585 9.62 -10.00 -19.16
C ALA A 585 8.38 -9.70 -18.31
N SER A 586 8.58 -9.43 -17.03
CA SER A 586 7.49 -8.91 -16.22
C SER A 586 7.10 -7.55 -16.79
N GLU A 587 5.79 -7.30 -16.94
CA GLU A 587 5.25 -6.07 -17.56
C GLU A 587 5.76 -5.73 -18.98
N GLY A 588 6.38 -6.71 -19.65
CA GLY A 588 6.72 -6.66 -21.08
C GLY A 588 8.03 -5.97 -21.44
N SER A 589 8.85 -5.56 -20.47
CA SER A 589 10.19 -5.01 -20.70
C SER A 589 11.13 -5.32 -19.54
N HIS A 590 12.45 -5.26 -19.77
CA HIS A 590 13.43 -5.29 -18.67
C HIS A 590 14.41 -4.14 -18.82
N LEU A 591 15.02 -3.72 -17.72
CA LEU A 591 16.12 -2.77 -17.73
C LEU A 591 17.40 -3.44 -18.26
N LEU A 592 18.09 -2.77 -19.17
CA LEU A 592 19.42 -3.13 -19.64
C LEU A 592 20.41 -2.02 -19.29
N TYR A 593 21.32 -2.29 -18.37
CA TYR A 593 22.44 -1.40 -18.05
C TYR A 593 23.66 -1.78 -18.87
N SER A 594 24.07 -0.85 -19.74
CA SER A 594 25.16 -1.01 -20.70
C SER A 594 26.40 -0.26 -20.22
N SER A 595 27.24 -0.94 -19.45
CA SER A 595 28.59 -0.51 -19.10
C SER A 595 29.63 -1.51 -19.64
N GLY A 596 30.86 -1.04 -19.87
CA GLY A 596 32.00 -1.84 -20.32
C GLY A 596 33.11 -2.02 -19.28
N SER A 597 32.94 -1.52 -18.05
CA SER A 597 34.03 -1.42 -17.07
C SER A 597 33.71 -2.09 -15.74
N VAL A 598 34.71 -2.71 -15.13
CA VAL A 598 34.63 -3.18 -13.74
C VAL A 598 34.62 -1.97 -12.80
N GLY A 599 33.78 -2.02 -11.76
CA GLY A 599 33.59 -0.94 -10.78
C GLY A 599 32.39 -0.04 -11.10
N ASP A 600 31.86 -0.13 -12.31
CA ASP A 600 30.64 0.58 -12.67
C ASP A 600 29.42 -0.01 -12.00
N TRP A 601 28.43 0.84 -11.68
CA TRP A 601 27.26 0.43 -10.93
C TRP A 601 25.98 1.06 -11.43
N ILE A 602 24.87 0.35 -11.20
CA ILE A 602 23.51 0.88 -11.29
C ILE A 602 22.79 0.63 -9.95
N LYS A 603 22.11 1.66 -9.45
CA LYS A 603 21.34 1.65 -8.21
C LYS A 603 19.88 1.86 -8.55
N LEU A 604 19.03 0.92 -8.14
CA LEU A 604 17.58 1.11 -8.22
C LEU A 604 17.12 1.85 -6.96
N HIS A 605 16.10 2.69 -7.10
CA HIS A 605 15.46 3.39 -6.00
C HIS A 605 14.04 2.86 -5.89
N LEU A 606 13.86 1.89 -5.01
CA LEU A 606 12.59 1.20 -4.87
C LEU A 606 11.62 2.01 -3.99
N VAL A 607 10.34 1.99 -4.34
CA VAL A 607 9.27 2.57 -3.51
C VAL A 607 9.21 1.88 -2.14
N PRO A 608 8.57 2.46 -1.10
CA PRO A 608 8.75 2.01 0.27
C PRO A 608 8.41 0.52 0.48
N VAL A 609 9.38 -0.24 0.99
CA VAL A 609 9.20 -1.61 1.48
C VAL A 609 8.76 -1.54 2.96
N PRO A 610 7.81 -2.36 3.43
CA PRO A 610 7.40 -2.36 4.83
C PRO A 610 8.52 -2.82 5.77
N LYS A 611 8.34 -2.57 7.07
CA LYS A 611 9.17 -3.19 8.10
C LYS A 611 8.85 -4.69 8.14
N GLY A 612 9.87 -5.55 8.15
CA GLY A 612 9.66 -6.99 8.23
C GLY A 612 10.90 -7.79 7.86
N SER A 613 10.85 -9.11 8.12
CA SER A 613 11.82 -10.06 7.60
C SER A 613 11.37 -10.47 6.20
N LEU A 614 12.11 -10.03 5.17
CA LEU A 614 11.69 -10.22 3.78
C LEU A 614 12.78 -10.93 2.99
N THR A 615 12.40 -11.99 2.29
CA THR A 615 13.23 -12.68 1.29
C THR A 615 13.23 -11.88 0.01
N VAL A 616 14.42 -11.47 -0.42
CA VAL A 616 14.61 -10.69 -1.64
C VAL A 616 15.02 -11.62 -2.78
N THR A 617 14.29 -11.56 -3.90
CA THR A 617 14.66 -12.24 -5.15
C THR A 617 14.77 -11.25 -6.30
N LEU A 618 15.57 -11.59 -7.30
CA LEU A 618 15.80 -10.81 -8.51
C LEU A 618 15.51 -11.69 -9.72
N ARG A 619 14.62 -11.26 -10.60
CA ARG A 619 14.45 -11.80 -11.94
C ARG A 619 15.30 -10.99 -12.92
N TYR A 620 15.95 -11.67 -13.87
CA TYR A 620 16.81 -11.05 -14.87
C TYR A 620 16.93 -11.91 -16.13
N LEU A 621 17.24 -11.28 -17.27
CA LEU A 621 17.56 -11.98 -18.51
C LEU A 621 19.06 -12.29 -18.59
N ALA A 622 19.44 -13.53 -18.30
CA ALA A 622 20.80 -14.00 -18.58
C ALA A 622 21.03 -14.08 -20.09
N GLY A 623 22.27 -13.94 -20.55
CA GLY A 623 22.57 -13.93 -21.98
C GLY A 623 24.07 -13.88 -22.31
N PRO A 624 24.42 -13.90 -23.62
CA PRO A 624 25.81 -14.05 -24.05
C PRO A 624 26.65 -12.80 -23.77
N ASP A 625 26.04 -11.63 -23.74
CA ASP A 625 26.66 -10.36 -23.36
C ASP A 625 26.18 -9.95 -21.97
N ARG A 626 26.84 -10.40 -20.90
CA ARG A 626 26.45 -10.14 -19.52
C ARG A 626 27.63 -10.09 -18.55
N GLY A 627 27.58 -9.12 -17.65
CA GLY A 627 28.55 -8.99 -16.55
C GLY A 627 28.25 -9.91 -15.36
N ILE A 628 29.21 -9.93 -14.42
CA ILE A 628 29.03 -10.43 -13.06
C ILE A 628 28.73 -9.22 -12.18
N ALA A 629 27.57 -9.22 -11.52
CA ALA A 629 27.14 -8.17 -10.62
C ALA A 629 27.32 -8.57 -9.15
N GLN A 630 27.81 -7.63 -8.34
CA GLN A 630 27.69 -7.66 -6.90
C GLN A 630 26.47 -6.83 -6.50
N LEU A 631 25.41 -7.51 -6.05
CA LEU A 631 24.21 -6.88 -5.48
C LEU A 631 24.46 -6.55 -4.00
N ASN A 632 24.30 -5.28 -3.63
CA ASN A 632 24.26 -4.79 -2.26
C ASN A 632 22.86 -4.28 -1.91
N LEU A 633 22.23 -4.87 -0.89
CA LEU A 633 20.96 -4.39 -0.35
C LEU A 633 20.92 -4.60 1.17
N GLY A 634 20.56 -3.55 1.92
CA GLY A 634 20.50 -3.63 3.39
C GLY A 634 21.84 -3.96 4.05
N GLY A 635 22.96 -3.71 3.38
CA GLY A 635 24.31 -4.07 3.84
C GLY A 635 24.70 -5.52 3.55
N VAL A 636 23.84 -6.31 2.90
CA VAL A 636 24.11 -7.69 2.50
C VAL A 636 24.57 -7.74 1.05
N LEU A 637 25.60 -8.56 0.77
CA LEU A 637 26.21 -8.70 -0.55
C LEU A 637 25.91 -10.08 -1.16
N SER A 638 25.51 -10.13 -2.43
CA SER A 638 25.45 -11.39 -3.22
C SER A 638 26.02 -11.22 -4.62
N THR A 639 26.75 -12.21 -5.12
CA THR A 639 27.33 -12.20 -6.47
C THR A 639 26.41 -12.92 -7.46
N ILE A 640 26.19 -12.34 -8.63
CA ILE A 640 25.30 -12.83 -9.68
C ILE A 640 26.08 -12.86 -11.01
N ASP A 641 26.42 -14.05 -11.51
CA ASP A 641 26.90 -14.21 -12.89
C ASP A 641 25.68 -14.23 -13.82
N MET A 642 25.50 -13.15 -14.58
CA MET A 642 24.37 -13.03 -15.50
C MET A 642 24.62 -13.70 -16.86
N TYR A 643 25.77 -14.34 -17.06
CA TYR A 643 26.08 -15.02 -18.32
C TYR A 643 25.21 -16.26 -18.59
N SER A 644 24.88 -16.45 -19.85
CA SER A 644 24.44 -17.72 -20.43
C SER A 644 24.75 -17.73 -21.94
N SER A 645 25.03 -18.89 -22.52
CA SER A 645 25.30 -19.01 -23.97
C SER A 645 24.08 -18.63 -24.85
N THR A 646 22.89 -18.59 -24.27
CA THR A 646 21.63 -18.21 -24.90
C THR A 646 20.84 -17.30 -23.96
N SER A 647 20.01 -16.41 -24.51
CA SER A 647 19.15 -15.58 -23.66
C SER A 647 18.14 -16.43 -22.90
N VAL A 648 18.12 -16.33 -21.57
CA VAL A 648 17.22 -17.12 -20.71
C VAL A 648 16.89 -16.37 -19.42
N TRP A 649 15.61 -16.35 -19.04
CA TRP A 649 15.16 -15.75 -17.79
C TRP A 649 15.62 -16.58 -16.60
N LYS A 650 16.19 -15.91 -15.60
CA LYS A 650 16.64 -16.54 -14.35
C LYS A 650 16.15 -15.74 -13.16
N THR A 651 16.05 -16.44 -12.02
CA THR A 651 15.78 -15.83 -10.72
C THR A 651 16.96 -16.09 -9.79
N HIS A 652 17.45 -15.05 -9.13
CA HIS A 652 18.46 -15.11 -8.09
C HIS A 652 17.82 -14.81 -6.73
N THR A 653 18.05 -15.65 -5.73
CA THR A 653 17.65 -15.35 -4.34
C THR A 653 18.79 -14.62 -3.65
N HIS A 654 18.57 -13.37 -3.24
CA HIS A 654 19.59 -12.54 -2.62
C HIS A 654 19.79 -12.93 -1.14
N ALA A 655 18.80 -12.66 -0.29
CA ALA A 655 18.81 -13.00 1.14
C ALA A 655 17.44 -12.70 1.78
N THR A 656 17.19 -13.27 2.95
CA THR A 656 16.15 -12.81 3.88
C THR A 656 16.75 -11.73 4.79
N ILE A 657 16.20 -10.51 4.74
CA ILE A 657 16.73 -9.33 5.44
C ILE A 657 15.64 -8.73 6.32
N ASN A 658 16.00 -8.37 7.56
CA ASN A 658 15.12 -7.60 8.44
C ASN A 658 15.20 -6.11 8.08
N PHE A 659 14.20 -5.61 7.37
CA PHE A 659 14.15 -4.22 6.96
C PHE A 659 13.41 -3.34 7.96
N SER A 660 13.89 -2.10 8.11
CA SER A 660 13.04 -0.99 8.55
C SER A 660 12.11 -0.55 7.41
N ALA A 661 10.94 -0.03 7.75
CA ALA A 661 10.03 0.52 6.75
C ALA A 661 10.70 1.70 6.01
N GLY A 662 10.48 1.80 4.70
CA GLY A 662 10.96 2.92 3.89
C GLY A 662 11.59 2.47 2.58
N HIS A 663 12.15 3.42 1.84
CA HIS A 663 12.83 3.17 0.56
C HIS A 663 13.99 2.19 0.69
N LYS A 664 14.27 1.47 -0.39
CA LYS A 664 15.35 0.49 -0.49
C LYS A 664 16.13 0.73 -1.78
N TYR A 665 17.45 0.55 -1.69
CA TYR A 665 18.38 0.97 -2.73
C TYR A 665 19.33 -0.17 -3.11
N PRO A 666 18.84 -1.21 -3.83
CA PRO A 666 19.74 -2.25 -4.33
C PRO A 666 20.75 -1.64 -5.30
N VAL A 667 22.04 -1.89 -5.05
CA VAL A 667 23.14 -1.44 -5.91
C VAL A 667 23.76 -2.66 -6.57
N PHE A 668 23.83 -2.64 -7.90
CA PHE A 668 24.47 -3.66 -8.72
C PHE A 668 25.79 -3.10 -9.24
N THR A 669 26.91 -3.58 -8.71
CA THR A 669 28.25 -3.18 -9.16
C THR A 669 28.86 -4.28 -10.04
N ILE A 670 29.34 -3.93 -11.22
CA ILE A 670 30.04 -4.87 -12.12
C ILE A 670 31.39 -5.21 -11.50
N THR A 671 31.61 -6.48 -11.16
CA THR A 671 32.87 -6.97 -10.61
C THR A 671 33.71 -7.75 -11.61
N GLY A 672 33.15 -8.06 -12.78
CA GLY A 672 33.82 -8.81 -13.84
C GLY A 672 32.82 -9.29 -14.88
N LYS A 673 33.24 -10.27 -15.70
CA LYS A 673 32.37 -11.03 -16.59
C LYS A 673 32.85 -12.47 -16.68
N ASN A 674 31.97 -13.39 -17.05
CA ASN A 674 32.36 -14.75 -17.40
C ASN A 674 33.33 -14.72 -18.60
N VAL A 675 34.33 -15.62 -18.63
CA VAL A 675 35.32 -15.69 -19.72
C VAL A 675 34.66 -15.88 -21.09
N ALA A 676 33.51 -16.55 -21.12
CA ALA A 676 32.75 -16.80 -22.34
C ALA A 676 31.76 -15.67 -22.69
N SER A 677 31.60 -14.65 -21.84
CA SER A 677 30.71 -13.53 -22.14
C SER A 677 31.37 -12.50 -23.05
N SER A 678 30.60 -11.95 -24.00
CA SER A 678 31.08 -10.91 -24.92
C SER A 678 31.25 -9.54 -24.25
N GLY A 679 30.53 -9.23 -23.17
CA GLY A 679 30.58 -7.92 -22.52
C GLY A 679 30.15 -7.92 -21.06
N TYR A 680 29.77 -6.75 -20.54
CA TYR A 680 29.54 -6.51 -19.10
C TYR A 680 28.12 -6.03 -18.79
N THR A 681 27.20 -6.09 -19.75
CA THR A 681 25.86 -5.54 -19.55
C THR A 681 25.11 -6.27 -18.43
N LEU A 682 24.23 -5.57 -17.71
CA LEU A 682 23.37 -6.15 -16.69
C LEU A 682 21.92 -6.06 -17.15
N SER A 683 21.17 -7.13 -16.94
CA SER A 683 19.71 -7.14 -17.12
C SER A 683 19.04 -7.21 -15.76
N ILE A 684 18.00 -6.42 -15.56
CA ILE A 684 17.20 -6.37 -14.34
C ILE A 684 15.75 -6.31 -14.79
N ASP A 685 14.96 -7.33 -14.44
CA ASP A 685 13.53 -7.42 -14.76
C ASP A 685 12.73 -7.05 -13.54
N GLU A 686 12.88 -7.79 -12.45
CA GLU A 686 12.01 -7.65 -11.28
C GLU A 686 12.79 -7.87 -9.99
N VAL A 687 12.62 -7.00 -9.00
CA VAL A 687 13.08 -7.23 -7.62
C VAL A 687 11.87 -7.51 -6.76
N ASN A 688 11.81 -8.69 -6.15
CA ASN A 688 10.71 -9.10 -5.29
C ASN A 688 11.13 -9.13 -3.82
N PHE A 689 10.24 -8.72 -2.93
CA PHE A 689 10.36 -8.87 -1.48
C PHE A 689 9.18 -9.69 -0.97
N SER A 690 9.42 -10.92 -0.56
CA SER A 690 8.39 -11.84 -0.07
C SER A 690 8.59 -12.15 1.41
N ASN A 691 7.50 -12.28 2.17
CA ASN A 691 7.56 -12.80 3.54
C ASN A 691 7.87 -14.30 3.57
#